data_AF-M7WRG6-F1
#
_entry.id   AF-M7WRG6-F1
#
_cell.length_a   1.000
_cell.length_b   1.000
_cell.length_c   1.000
_cell.angle_alpha   90.00
_cell.angle_beta   90.00
_cell.angle_gamma   90.00
#
_symmetry.space_group_name_H-M   'P 1'
#
loop_
_entity.id
_entity.type
_entity.pdbx_description
1 polymer ?
#
loop_
_entity_poly.entity_id
_entity_poly.type
_entity_poly.pdbx_seq_one_letter_code
_entity_poly.pdbx_strand_id
1 'polypeptide(L)'
;VQSKDVVDTVTFEIKPSPKNINDLLTILDKEIERKNSSSIKRYEEASVKYQVNREKYSSMLISSKSRMTSVVEDINSIKKELQTLTLKRNALVQVKQNTKEIDQQIIVLKQNKKDKEKALKDINKRSKQLQKEYNKVNIHWEKAQKKRSNEKEFINKRINKINQLKEVISLAIIKNKELKALSQEFINSMVCGNKIERETFFLMKNKTDKNSKRLMKLLQDARNLAEKLTQPKAKDIAKMKFKVQVEILKKNKAKSKSNIEELEKKLTFISQKIQNTLDECKIAAGVIKSSCESKLNTLKEGRKNIKNEIRKEKSKLVDINNEYEKIKTQISEEVAQQALKEAKVGRQKMHVWMERCKKQIKDAREITGKLAIEEMEGCGTYQEAVINKRQMVVDRLVMLKQRRKEVYGKYVQLLEKEEKTVNKHIEELSKSGDKYEKSALVFAKYESKGVFEGNQRSEEMKKRANEQRRKAADQADLVISEWRILSREENKEIEELQKKAKEMKKEIKGIEEGLIRIDHNITIGIKKDELQEINNEIVMKHQVLKKLYSIIKKMVRRSVGKNAIMRKAAISRLVDLKRNKIEMKKQIQMLMKKASQSPVKEVTQIKKLMKKYERQAAQLVGEEMYMKQMIELCKERESGIRRREEKEMKIKGAQKSTQKGFIINQKMSKKESQYRESINNAKRLTRKMEIVEDKDKVILSAIIGKLRKRARHLAFELKNIEKKRRVVSGELVEWKYQFDQMIAKRSNEYRFEHGKLEDLIERLKKEEDSIVCKGSRGLYEQTIKMVKERMGIREEEFKDFKDEIHQIIKEINLAHGKCYNGIVDGIEGDQQKCKVCVNLAEFILRQARNGKSKKKIARMVLARCKASDKPHTCYSAAMSLMANFDSKVIETTPLQFCVHSNKCVVRDW
;
A
#
# COMPACT_ATOMS: atom_id res chain seq x y z
N VAL A 1 21.22 -34.89 10.23
CA VAL A 1 22.06 -34.34 9.15
C VAL A 1 21.73 -35.13 7.90
N GLN A 2 21.01 -34.52 6.95
CA GLN A 2 20.88 -35.02 5.57
C GLN A 2 21.30 -33.84 4.69
N SER A 3 22.34 -34.04 3.89
CA SER A 3 23.04 -33.04 3.08
C SER A 3 22.13 -32.48 1.99
N LYS A 4 21.86 -31.17 2.05
CA LYS A 4 21.27 -30.43 0.94
C LYS A 4 22.39 -29.77 0.17
N ASP A 5 22.68 -30.31 -1.00
CA ASP A 5 23.58 -29.72 -2.00
C ASP A 5 23.41 -28.21 -2.10
N VAL A 6 24.53 -27.48 -1.97
CA VAL A 6 24.54 -26.02 -2.04
C VAL A 6 25.03 -25.64 -3.43
N VAL A 7 24.12 -25.07 -4.23
CA VAL A 7 24.47 -24.54 -5.55
C VAL A 7 25.30 -23.27 -5.37
N ASP A 8 26.53 -23.27 -5.89
CA ASP A 8 27.40 -22.10 -5.90
C ASP A 8 26.70 -20.94 -6.64
N THR A 9 26.51 -19.80 -5.96
CA THR A 9 25.71 -18.69 -6.52
C THR A 9 26.41 -17.96 -7.68
N VAL A 10 27.67 -18.30 -7.95
CA VAL A 10 28.53 -17.66 -8.93
C VAL A 10 28.87 -18.63 -10.07
N THR A 11 29.22 -19.88 -9.76
CA THR A 11 29.59 -20.89 -10.78
C THR A 11 28.45 -21.83 -11.17
N PHE A 12 27.38 -21.91 -10.36
CA PHE A 12 26.20 -22.76 -10.59
C PHE A 12 26.49 -24.27 -10.67
N GLU A 13 27.64 -24.72 -10.19
CA GLU A 13 27.93 -26.13 -9.97
C GLU A 13 27.26 -26.60 -8.66
N ILE A 14 26.80 -27.85 -8.67
CA ILE A 14 26.38 -28.56 -7.45
C ILE A 14 27.67 -28.86 -6.68
N LYS A 15 27.95 -28.03 -5.67
CA LYS A 15 29.08 -28.28 -4.79
C LYS A 15 28.63 -29.12 -3.59
N PRO A 16 29.46 -30.05 -3.14
CA PRO A 16 29.17 -30.81 -1.93
C PRO A 16 28.90 -29.84 -0.78
N SER A 17 27.86 -30.16 0.00
CA SER A 17 27.57 -29.43 1.24
C SER A 17 28.85 -29.32 2.08
N PRO A 18 29.21 -28.15 2.61
CA PRO A 18 30.41 -28.02 3.43
C PRO A 18 30.35 -29.03 4.60
N LYS A 19 31.40 -29.84 4.76
CA LYS A 19 31.44 -30.93 5.75
C LYS A 19 31.52 -30.37 7.17
N ASN A 20 32.05 -29.17 7.34
CA ASN A 20 32.08 -28.45 8.60
C ASN A 20 31.88 -26.93 8.41
N ILE A 21 31.76 -26.20 9.53
CA ILE A 21 31.55 -24.75 9.56
C ILE A 21 32.76 -23.96 9.01
N ASN A 22 33.98 -24.47 9.14
CA ASN A 22 35.19 -23.80 8.63
C ASN A 22 35.25 -23.87 7.10
N ASP A 23 34.82 -24.99 6.51
CA ASP A 23 34.66 -25.14 5.06
C ASP A 23 33.64 -24.12 4.53
N LEU A 24 32.52 -23.95 5.24
CA LEU A 24 31.51 -22.95 4.89
C LEU A 24 32.08 -21.52 4.93
N LEU A 25 32.85 -21.16 5.97
CA LEU A 25 33.49 -19.85 6.06
C LEU A 25 34.47 -19.61 4.90
N THR A 26 35.26 -20.63 4.57
CA THR A 26 36.24 -20.57 3.47
C THR A 26 35.55 -20.42 2.10
N ILE A 27 34.43 -21.11 1.88
CA ILE A 27 33.61 -20.96 0.67
C ILE A 27 33.02 -19.54 0.58
N LEU A 28 32.52 -19.01 1.70
CA LEU A 28 31.93 -17.67 1.76
C LEU A 28 32.97 -16.56 1.51
N ASP A 29 34.19 -16.70 2.04
CA ASP A 29 35.30 -15.78 1.80
C ASP A 29 35.71 -15.79 0.31
N LYS A 30 35.90 -16.99 -0.27
CA LYS A 30 36.22 -17.15 -1.71
C LYS A 30 35.11 -16.62 -2.63
N GLU A 31 33.83 -16.80 -2.27
CA GLU A 31 32.70 -16.23 -3.01
C GLU A 31 32.75 -14.69 -3.02
N ILE A 32 33.12 -14.07 -1.89
CA ILE A 32 33.22 -12.62 -1.77
C ILE A 32 34.37 -12.08 -2.59
N GLU A 33 35.54 -12.71 -2.54
CA GLU A 33 36.70 -12.33 -3.35
C GLU A 33 36.38 -12.39 -4.84
N ARG A 34 35.76 -13.49 -5.29
CA ARG A 34 35.30 -13.65 -6.69
C ARG A 34 34.26 -12.59 -7.09
N LYS A 35 33.31 -12.26 -6.21
CA LYS A 35 32.31 -11.21 -6.48
C LYS A 35 32.94 -9.82 -6.52
N ASN A 36 33.90 -9.54 -5.66
CA ASN A 36 34.59 -8.25 -5.65
C ASN A 36 35.44 -8.09 -6.91
N SER A 37 36.25 -9.09 -7.27
CA SER A 37 37.10 -9.05 -8.47
C SER A 37 36.27 -8.92 -9.76
N SER A 38 35.20 -9.70 -9.91
CA SER A 38 34.31 -9.59 -11.09
C SER A 38 33.57 -8.25 -11.17
N SER A 39 33.23 -7.65 -10.03
CA SER A 39 32.63 -6.32 -9.97
C SER A 39 33.64 -5.22 -10.33
N ILE A 40 34.91 -5.35 -9.91
CA ILE A 40 36.02 -4.45 -10.30
C ILE A 40 36.24 -4.51 -11.82
N LYS A 41 36.43 -5.70 -12.39
CA LYS A 41 36.67 -5.87 -13.83
C LYS A 41 35.56 -5.23 -14.68
N ARG A 42 34.29 -5.44 -14.33
CA ARG A 42 33.16 -4.83 -15.05
C ARG A 42 33.12 -3.31 -14.94
N TYR A 43 33.56 -2.75 -13.82
CA TYR A 43 33.65 -1.31 -13.62
C TYR A 43 34.77 -0.70 -14.46
N GLU A 44 35.94 -1.34 -14.48
CA GLU A 44 37.09 -0.96 -15.30
C GLU A 44 36.76 -1.02 -16.80
N GLU A 45 36.14 -2.12 -17.26
CA GLU A 45 35.64 -2.23 -18.65
C GLU A 45 34.68 -1.09 -19.02
N ALA A 46 33.79 -0.69 -18.10
CA ALA A 46 32.88 0.42 -18.31
C ALA A 46 33.62 1.77 -18.31
N SER A 47 34.67 1.91 -17.52
CA SER A 47 35.52 3.11 -17.43
C SER A 47 36.29 3.32 -18.74
N VAL A 48 36.94 2.28 -19.23
CA VAL A 48 37.67 2.33 -20.51
C VAL A 48 36.70 2.65 -21.65
N LYS A 49 35.53 1.98 -21.70
CA LYS A 49 34.50 2.29 -22.70
C LYS A 49 33.98 3.72 -22.59
N TYR A 50 33.87 4.27 -21.38
CA TYR A 50 33.46 5.65 -21.17
C TYR A 50 34.51 6.62 -21.71
N GLN A 51 35.78 6.44 -21.33
CA GLN A 51 36.90 7.27 -21.78
C GLN A 51 36.97 7.30 -23.31
N VAL A 52 37.08 6.12 -23.95
CA VAL A 52 37.21 6.00 -25.41
C VAL A 52 36.02 6.61 -26.15
N ASN A 53 34.78 6.29 -25.74
CA ASN A 53 33.60 6.78 -26.47
C ASN A 53 33.32 8.26 -26.20
N ARG A 54 33.56 8.76 -24.97
CA ARG A 54 33.35 10.17 -24.64
C ARG A 54 34.28 11.04 -25.48
N GLU A 55 35.55 10.66 -25.56
CA GLU A 55 36.55 11.39 -26.34
C GLU A 55 36.22 11.35 -27.84
N LYS A 56 35.91 10.17 -28.37
CA LYS A 56 35.46 9.99 -29.77
C LYS A 56 34.25 10.84 -30.13
N TYR A 57 33.18 10.82 -29.32
CA TYR A 57 31.98 11.61 -29.64
C TYR A 57 32.19 13.10 -29.39
N SER A 58 33.02 13.48 -28.41
CA SER A 58 33.40 14.87 -28.15
C SER A 58 34.17 15.47 -29.33
N SER A 59 35.20 14.78 -29.83
CA SER A 59 35.99 15.25 -30.97
C SER A 59 35.16 15.34 -32.25
N MET A 60 34.29 14.35 -32.52
CA MET A 60 33.35 14.40 -33.63
C MET A 60 32.34 15.54 -33.52
N LEU A 61 31.88 15.88 -32.31
CA LEU A 61 31.00 17.02 -32.05
C LEU A 61 31.70 18.35 -32.32
N ILE A 62 32.93 18.51 -31.86
CA ILE A 62 33.75 19.71 -32.10
C ILE A 62 33.98 19.88 -33.61
N SER A 63 34.42 18.82 -34.30
CA SER A 63 34.61 18.83 -35.74
C SER A 63 33.32 19.16 -36.50
N SER A 64 32.19 18.58 -36.09
CA SER A 64 30.89 18.86 -36.72
C SER A 64 30.43 20.29 -36.48
N LYS A 65 30.72 20.89 -35.31
CA LYS A 65 30.40 22.29 -35.02
C LYS A 65 31.29 23.24 -35.80
N SER A 66 32.59 22.98 -35.87
CA SER A 66 33.55 23.76 -36.67
C SER A 66 33.15 23.78 -38.16
N ARG A 67 32.83 22.63 -38.75
CA ARG A 67 32.30 22.56 -40.13
C ARG A 67 30.98 23.33 -40.30
N MET A 68 30.13 23.31 -39.28
CA MET A 68 28.87 24.06 -39.30
C MET A 68 29.14 25.58 -39.35
N THR A 69 30.10 26.07 -38.56
CA THR A 69 30.51 27.49 -38.57
C THR A 69 31.08 27.89 -39.93
N SER A 70 32.02 27.12 -40.47
CA SER A 70 32.62 27.38 -41.79
C SER A 70 31.56 27.41 -42.92
N VAL A 71 30.60 26.49 -42.94
CA VAL A 71 29.54 26.51 -43.96
C VAL A 71 28.61 27.73 -43.80
N VAL A 72 28.39 28.21 -42.58
CA VAL A 72 27.62 29.45 -42.34
C VAL A 72 28.38 30.68 -42.85
N GLU A 73 29.69 30.73 -42.63
CA GLU A 73 30.56 31.78 -43.17
C GLU A 73 30.55 31.79 -44.70
N ASP A 74 30.66 30.63 -45.35
CA ASP A 74 30.54 30.48 -46.81
C ASP A 74 29.19 31.01 -47.32
N ILE A 75 28.07 30.64 -46.68
CA ILE A 75 26.74 31.11 -47.06
C ILE A 75 26.64 32.64 -46.94
N ASN A 76 27.22 33.21 -45.89
CA ASN A 76 27.23 34.65 -45.68
C ASN A 76 28.10 35.38 -46.72
N SER A 77 29.24 34.80 -47.09
CA SER A 77 30.10 35.31 -48.17
C SER A 77 29.34 35.32 -49.51
N ILE A 78 28.73 34.19 -49.90
CA ILE A 78 27.93 34.07 -51.12
C ILE A 78 26.76 35.05 -51.13
N LYS A 79 26.13 35.31 -49.98
CA LYS A 79 25.04 36.31 -49.86
C LYS A 79 25.54 37.73 -50.14
N LYS A 80 26.69 38.11 -49.59
CA LYS A 80 27.31 39.42 -49.86
C LYS A 80 27.65 39.56 -51.34
N GLU A 81 28.26 38.54 -51.93
CA GLU A 81 28.62 38.51 -53.34
C GLU A 81 27.40 38.61 -54.26
N LEU A 82 26.32 37.88 -53.95
CA LEU A 82 25.03 37.99 -54.64
C LEU A 82 24.45 39.40 -54.56
N GLN A 83 24.52 40.06 -53.40
CA GLN A 83 24.06 41.45 -53.26
C GLN A 83 24.86 42.37 -54.18
N THR A 84 26.19 42.27 -54.17
CA THR A 84 27.07 43.10 -55.00
C THR A 84 26.79 42.90 -56.50
N LEU A 85 26.65 41.64 -56.95
CA LEU A 85 26.34 41.35 -58.35
C LEU A 85 24.93 41.79 -58.74
N THR A 86 23.96 41.71 -57.84
CA THR A 86 22.59 42.20 -58.10
C THR A 86 22.57 43.73 -58.24
N LEU A 87 23.35 44.44 -57.42
CA LEU A 87 23.51 45.90 -57.56
C LEU A 87 24.20 46.27 -58.88
N LYS A 88 25.28 45.57 -59.25
CA LYS A 88 25.96 45.75 -60.55
C LYS A 88 25.03 45.48 -61.73
N ARG A 89 24.24 44.40 -61.66
CA ARG A 89 23.23 44.07 -62.67
C ARG A 89 22.22 45.21 -62.82
N ASN A 90 21.67 45.71 -61.73
CA ASN A 90 20.68 46.78 -61.75
C ASN A 90 21.25 48.07 -62.37
N ALA A 91 22.51 48.40 -62.07
CA ALA A 91 23.21 49.51 -62.69
C ALA A 91 23.36 49.31 -64.21
N LEU A 92 23.82 48.14 -64.67
CA LEU A 92 23.95 47.84 -66.11
C LEU A 92 22.62 47.92 -66.87
N VAL A 93 21.52 47.48 -66.25
CA VAL A 93 20.16 47.59 -66.80
C VAL A 93 19.76 49.06 -66.98
N GLN A 94 20.09 49.93 -66.01
CA GLN A 94 19.78 51.36 -66.11
C GLN A 94 20.53 52.06 -67.25
N VAL A 95 21.76 51.66 -67.54
CA VAL A 95 22.57 52.17 -68.67
C VAL A 95 22.41 51.36 -69.98
N LYS A 96 21.43 50.46 -70.07
CA LYS A 96 21.13 49.62 -71.27
C LYS A 96 22.32 48.80 -71.78
N GLN A 97 23.22 48.35 -70.90
CA GLN A 97 24.33 47.46 -71.26
C GLN A 97 23.98 45.97 -71.10
N ASN A 98 24.76 45.10 -71.75
CA ASN A 98 24.55 43.65 -71.73
C ASN A 98 24.79 43.06 -70.32
N THR A 99 23.83 42.28 -69.81
CA THR A 99 23.89 41.68 -68.46
C THR A 99 24.18 40.19 -68.45
N LYS A 100 24.33 39.53 -69.60
CA LYS A 100 24.39 38.06 -69.72
C LYS A 100 25.45 37.40 -68.81
N GLU A 101 26.65 37.96 -68.73
CA GLU A 101 27.72 37.42 -67.88
C GLU A 101 27.40 37.53 -66.39
N ILE A 102 26.88 38.68 -65.94
CA ILE A 102 26.47 38.88 -64.54
C ILE A 102 25.27 37.98 -64.20
N ASP A 103 24.33 37.80 -65.14
CA ASP A 103 23.19 36.90 -64.97
C ASP A 103 23.65 35.44 -64.78
N GLN A 104 24.64 34.98 -65.56
CA GLN A 104 25.25 33.65 -65.38
C GLN A 104 25.95 33.51 -64.02
N GLN A 105 26.72 34.50 -63.59
CA GLN A 105 27.38 34.49 -62.28
C GLN A 105 26.37 34.44 -61.11
N ILE A 106 25.27 35.20 -61.21
CA ILE A 106 24.17 35.18 -60.23
C ILE A 106 23.51 33.80 -60.17
N ILE A 107 23.28 33.14 -61.31
CA ILE A 107 22.69 31.80 -61.36
C ILE A 107 23.60 30.78 -60.66
N VAL A 108 24.90 30.80 -60.96
CA VAL A 108 25.89 29.91 -60.34
C VAL A 108 25.96 30.13 -58.82
N LEU A 109 26.02 31.38 -58.35
CA LEU A 109 26.08 31.68 -56.92
C LEU A 109 24.77 31.33 -56.19
N LYS A 110 23.60 31.50 -56.82
CA LYS A 110 22.32 31.04 -56.25
C LYS A 110 22.30 29.52 -56.07
N GLN A 111 22.85 28.78 -57.03
CA GLN A 111 22.95 27.32 -56.94
C GLN A 111 23.94 26.90 -55.85
N ASN A 112 25.14 27.50 -55.79
CA ASN A 112 26.13 27.25 -54.73
C ASN A 112 25.57 27.53 -53.33
N LYS A 113 24.83 28.62 -53.15
CA LYS A 113 24.14 28.93 -51.89
C LYS A 113 23.19 27.81 -51.48
N LYS A 114 22.37 27.32 -52.42
CA LYS A 114 21.38 26.26 -52.19
C LYS A 114 22.05 24.94 -51.79
N ASP A 115 23.18 24.62 -52.39
CA ASP A 115 23.96 23.42 -52.08
C ASP A 115 24.64 23.51 -50.70
N LYS A 116 25.18 24.68 -50.33
CA LYS A 116 25.72 24.94 -48.98
C LYS A 116 24.64 24.92 -47.89
N GLU A 117 23.44 25.48 -48.16
CA GLU A 117 22.30 25.39 -47.24
C GLU A 117 21.81 23.95 -47.01
N LYS A 118 21.87 23.10 -48.04
CA LYS A 118 21.58 21.67 -47.93
C LYS A 118 22.64 20.96 -47.08
N ALA A 119 23.92 21.21 -47.34
CA ALA A 119 25.03 20.68 -46.54
C ALA A 119 24.91 21.08 -45.05
N LEU A 120 24.52 22.33 -44.77
CA LEU A 120 24.30 22.83 -43.40
C LEU A 120 23.20 22.04 -42.66
N LYS A 121 22.09 21.73 -43.34
CA LYS A 121 21.00 20.91 -42.77
C LYS A 121 21.49 19.51 -42.40
N ASP A 122 22.31 18.89 -43.26
CA ASP A 122 22.85 17.55 -43.03
C ASP A 122 23.87 17.52 -41.88
N ILE A 123 24.76 18.53 -41.80
CA ILE A 123 25.71 18.69 -40.68
C ILE A 123 24.96 18.88 -39.36
N ASN A 124 23.92 19.72 -39.33
CA ASN A 124 23.12 19.96 -38.12
C ASN A 124 22.40 18.68 -37.65
N LYS A 125 21.85 17.90 -38.58
CA LYS A 125 21.25 16.59 -38.27
C LYS A 125 22.27 15.62 -37.66
N ARG A 126 23.48 15.57 -38.21
CA ARG A 126 24.59 14.74 -37.71
C ARG A 126 25.06 15.19 -36.32
N SER A 127 25.20 16.50 -36.10
CA SER A 127 25.55 17.10 -34.81
C SER A 127 24.56 16.73 -33.71
N LYS A 128 23.25 16.87 -33.97
CA LYS A 128 22.18 16.46 -33.03
C LYS A 128 22.24 14.98 -32.68
N GLN A 129 22.62 14.13 -33.64
CA GLN A 129 22.75 12.69 -33.41
C GLN A 129 23.99 12.36 -32.56
N LEU A 130 25.13 13.01 -32.83
CA LEU A 130 26.34 12.88 -32.02
C LEU A 130 26.11 13.35 -30.57
N GLN A 131 25.39 14.45 -30.36
CA GLN A 131 25.03 14.92 -29.02
C GLN A 131 24.20 13.90 -28.23
N LYS A 132 23.28 13.20 -28.91
CA LYS A 132 22.49 12.13 -28.27
C LYS A 132 23.35 10.94 -27.86
N GLU A 133 24.30 10.53 -28.71
CA GLU A 133 25.22 9.43 -28.37
C GLU A 133 26.18 9.82 -27.25
N TYR A 134 26.72 11.05 -27.26
CA TYR A 134 27.53 11.59 -26.16
C TYR A 134 26.78 11.54 -24.82
N ASN A 135 25.53 12.01 -24.79
CA ASN A 135 24.72 12.00 -23.57
C ASN A 135 24.41 10.57 -23.09
N LYS A 136 24.20 9.61 -24.01
CA LYS A 136 24.00 8.20 -23.64
C LYS A 136 25.23 7.62 -22.95
N VAL A 137 26.43 7.93 -23.44
CA VAL A 137 27.70 7.46 -22.85
C VAL A 137 27.81 7.92 -21.39
N ASN A 138 27.49 9.19 -21.10
CA ASN A 138 27.47 9.72 -19.72
C ASN A 138 26.46 8.97 -18.84
N ILE A 139 25.21 8.80 -19.29
CA ILE A 139 24.17 8.08 -18.53
C ILE A 139 24.58 6.63 -18.26
N HIS A 140 25.24 5.96 -19.22
CA HIS A 140 25.73 4.60 -19.05
C HIS A 140 26.83 4.52 -17.98
N TRP A 141 27.73 5.50 -17.95
CA TRP A 141 28.80 5.58 -16.95
C TRP A 141 28.26 5.84 -15.54
N GLU A 142 27.36 6.81 -15.36
CA GLU A 142 26.70 7.08 -14.07
C GLU A 142 25.99 5.83 -13.51
N LYS A 143 25.32 5.07 -14.38
CA LYS A 143 24.69 3.81 -13.99
C LYS A 143 25.72 2.76 -13.55
N ALA A 144 26.87 2.68 -14.20
CA ALA A 144 27.94 1.77 -13.82
C ALA A 144 28.56 2.14 -12.47
N GLN A 145 28.84 3.43 -12.24
CA GLN A 145 29.31 3.96 -10.95
C GLN A 145 28.33 3.64 -9.81
N LYS A 146 27.04 3.94 -10.01
CA LYS A 146 26.01 3.66 -9.01
C LYS A 146 25.88 2.16 -8.73
N LYS A 147 26.03 1.33 -9.76
CA LYS A 147 26.01 -0.13 -9.60
C LYS A 147 27.20 -0.64 -8.80
N ARG A 148 28.42 -0.15 -9.06
CA ARG A 148 29.64 -0.49 -8.30
C ARG A 148 29.53 -0.07 -6.84
N SER A 149 29.05 1.14 -6.58
CA SER A 149 28.81 1.64 -5.21
C SER A 149 27.85 0.71 -4.44
N ASN A 150 26.69 0.37 -5.03
CA ASN A 150 25.74 -0.55 -4.42
C ASN A 150 26.32 -1.97 -4.20
N GLU A 151 27.10 -2.48 -5.16
CA GLU A 151 27.76 -3.79 -5.04
C GLU A 151 28.83 -3.79 -3.94
N LYS A 152 29.64 -2.72 -3.84
CA LYS A 152 30.63 -2.54 -2.76
C LYS A 152 29.97 -2.49 -1.38
N GLU A 153 28.88 -1.73 -1.25
CA GLU A 153 28.12 -1.67 0.01
C GLU A 153 27.52 -3.03 0.38
N PHE A 154 27.00 -3.77 -0.60
CA PHE A 154 26.49 -5.13 -0.39
C PHE A 154 27.60 -6.10 0.04
N ILE A 155 28.78 -6.03 -0.60
CA ILE A 155 29.94 -6.85 -0.26
C ILE A 155 30.39 -6.55 1.17
N ASN A 156 30.55 -5.28 1.55
CA ASN A 156 30.94 -4.88 2.91
C ASN A 156 29.94 -5.37 3.97
N LYS A 157 28.63 -5.25 3.70
CA LYS A 157 27.60 -5.79 4.59
C LYS A 157 27.69 -7.32 4.75
N ARG A 158 28.13 -8.04 3.71
CA ARG A 158 28.30 -9.49 3.74
C ARG A 158 29.59 -9.90 4.46
N ILE A 159 30.70 -9.17 4.25
CA ILE A 159 31.96 -9.31 5.00
C ILE A 159 31.69 -9.14 6.51
N ASN A 160 31.01 -8.06 6.91
CA ASN A 160 30.70 -7.81 8.32
C ASN A 160 29.90 -8.96 8.95
N LYS A 161 28.95 -9.56 8.22
CA LYS A 161 28.18 -10.72 8.71
C LYS A 161 29.00 -12.00 8.80
N ILE A 162 29.96 -12.19 7.90
CA ILE A 162 30.90 -13.33 7.97
C ILE A 162 31.84 -13.13 9.15
N ASN A 163 32.33 -11.93 9.40
CA ASN A 163 33.15 -11.62 10.58
C ASN A 163 32.35 -11.85 11.87
N GLN A 164 31.10 -11.41 11.94
CA GLN A 164 30.21 -11.74 13.07
C GLN A 164 30.00 -13.25 13.23
N LEU A 165 29.85 -14.00 12.13
CA LEU A 165 29.74 -15.45 12.19
C LEU A 165 31.05 -16.08 12.72
N LYS A 166 32.22 -15.62 12.25
CA LYS A 166 33.55 -16.03 12.74
C LYS A 166 33.70 -15.80 14.24
N GLU A 167 33.30 -14.62 14.73
CA GLU A 167 33.31 -14.28 16.16
C GLU A 167 32.38 -15.18 16.99
N VAL A 168 31.15 -15.41 16.52
CA VAL A 168 30.20 -16.29 17.24
C VAL A 168 30.72 -17.73 17.30
N ILE A 169 31.35 -18.22 16.22
CA ILE A 169 31.94 -19.55 16.16
C ILE A 169 33.16 -19.64 17.09
N SER A 170 34.05 -18.65 17.08
CA SER A 170 35.23 -18.66 17.96
C SER A 170 34.82 -18.67 19.44
N LEU A 171 33.83 -17.85 19.80
CA LEU A 171 33.24 -17.86 21.15
C LEU A 171 32.59 -19.20 21.49
N ALA A 172 31.88 -19.83 20.54
CA ALA A 172 31.30 -21.16 20.77
C ALA A 172 32.39 -22.23 20.98
N ILE A 173 33.50 -22.18 20.24
CA ILE A 173 34.64 -23.10 20.41
C ILE A 173 35.28 -22.91 21.78
N ILE A 174 35.54 -21.66 22.18
CA ILE A 174 36.10 -21.34 23.51
C ILE A 174 35.16 -21.86 24.61
N LYS A 175 33.86 -21.59 24.52
CA LYS A 175 32.88 -22.07 25.51
C LYS A 175 32.72 -23.58 25.53
N ASN A 176 32.86 -24.26 24.39
CA ASN A 176 32.87 -25.72 24.35
C ASN A 176 34.14 -26.30 25.02
N LYS A 177 35.30 -25.67 24.83
CA LYS A 177 36.54 -26.05 25.53
C LYS A 177 36.44 -25.84 27.05
N GLU A 178 35.95 -24.68 27.48
CA GLU A 178 35.69 -24.40 28.91
C GLU A 178 34.72 -25.43 29.50
N LEU A 179 33.65 -25.78 28.78
CA LEU A 179 32.68 -26.76 29.25
C LEU A 179 33.28 -28.17 29.34
N LYS A 180 34.13 -28.58 28.38
CA LYS A 180 34.86 -29.85 28.47
C LYS A 180 35.83 -29.91 29.65
N ALA A 181 36.58 -28.84 29.89
CA ALA A 181 37.50 -28.75 31.03
C ALA A 181 36.74 -28.86 32.36
N LEU A 182 35.66 -28.07 32.52
CA LEU A 182 34.81 -28.11 33.71
C LEU A 182 34.11 -29.46 33.91
N SER A 183 33.66 -30.10 32.83
CA SER A 183 33.06 -31.44 32.89
C SER A 183 34.08 -32.51 33.28
N GLN A 184 35.32 -32.40 32.80
CA GLN A 184 36.40 -33.34 33.14
C GLN A 184 36.82 -33.19 34.61
N GLU A 185 36.98 -31.96 35.09
CA GLU A 185 37.23 -31.66 36.51
C GLU A 185 36.07 -32.18 37.38
N PHE A 186 34.82 -31.96 36.97
CA PHE A 186 33.64 -32.48 37.68
C PHE A 186 33.63 -34.01 37.77
N ILE A 187 33.97 -34.72 36.68
CA ILE A 187 34.06 -36.19 36.66
C ILE A 187 35.21 -36.65 37.57
N ASN A 188 36.39 -36.05 37.46
CA ASN A 188 37.55 -36.42 38.27
C ASN A 188 37.28 -36.22 39.77
N SER A 189 36.62 -35.13 40.18
CA SER A 189 36.27 -34.87 41.58
C SER A 189 35.09 -35.70 42.10
N MET A 190 34.15 -36.10 41.23
CA MET A 190 33.09 -37.07 41.61
C MET A 190 33.64 -38.47 41.84
N VAL A 191 34.64 -38.88 41.04
CA VAL A 191 35.24 -40.22 41.11
C VAL A 191 36.31 -40.30 42.21
N CYS A 192 37.15 -39.28 42.36
CA CYS A 192 38.33 -39.33 43.24
C CYS A 192 38.28 -38.38 44.44
N GLY A 193 37.28 -37.48 44.55
CA GLY A 193 37.27 -36.40 45.55
C GLY A 193 36.52 -36.72 46.84
N ASN A 194 36.89 -35.99 47.90
CA ASN A 194 36.38 -36.13 49.27
C ASN A 194 34.97 -35.54 49.41
N LYS A 195 34.22 -35.85 50.48
CA LYS A 195 32.82 -35.40 50.67
C LYS A 195 32.64 -33.86 50.53
N ILE A 196 33.59 -33.07 51.05
CA ILE A 196 33.60 -31.60 50.99
C ILE A 196 33.89 -31.09 49.56
N GLU A 197 34.75 -31.78 48.81
CA GLU A 197 35.06 -31.44 47.40
C GLU A 197 33.86 -31.73 46.49
N ARG A 198 33.12 -32.81 46.77
CA ARG A 198 31.87 -33.12 46.04
C ARG A 198 30.81 -32.05 46.24
N GLU A 199 30.65 -31.52 47.46
CA GLU A 199 29.69 -30.45 47.77
C GLU A 199 30.07 -29.10 47.12
N THR A 200 31.36 -28.75 47.09
CA THR A 200 31.86 -27.54 46.37
C THR A 200 31.73 -27.66 44.85
N PHE A 201 31.84 -28.87 44.28
CA PHE A 201 31.61 -29.09 42.84
C PHE A 201 30.12 -29.07 42.45
N PHE A 202 29.19 -29.40 43.35
CA PHE A 202 27.76 -29.19 43.12
C PHE A 202 27.40 -27.70 42.92
N LEU A 203 28.16 -26.77 43.54
CA LEU A 203 28.04 -25.34 43.26
C LEU A 203 28.58 -24.97 41.86
N MET A 204 29.58 -25.69 41.34
CA MET A 204 30.09 -25.52 39.98
C MET A 204 29.13 -26.02 38.89
N LYS A 205 28.24 -26.98 39.19
CA LYS A 205 27.16 -27.44 38.28
C LYS A 205 26.32 -26.29 37.74
N ASN A 206 25.99 -25.30 38.56
CA ASN A 206 25.26 -24.11 38.14
C ASN A 206 26.04 -23.25 37.12
N LYS A 207 27.38 -23.23 37.22
CA LYS A 207 28.26 -22.54 36.27
C LYS A 207 28.37 -23.33 34.96
N THR A 208 28.46 -24.66 35.04
CA THR A 208 28.45 -25.58 33.90
C THR A 208 27.13 -25.52 33.13
N ASP A 209 25.98 -25.48 33.81
CA ASP A 209 24.65 -25.32 33.21
C ASP A 209 24.46 -23.95 32.55
N LYS A 210 24.97 -22.88 33.18
CA LYS A 210 24.99 -21.53 32.57
C LYS A 210 25.85 -21.50 31.30
N ASN A 211 27.02 -22.16 31.31
CA ASN A 211 27.90 -22.27 30.14
C ASN A 211 27.29 -23.12 29.02
N SER A 212 26.62 -24.24 29.34
CA SER A 212 25.86 -25.06 28.40
C SER A 212 24.75 -24.27 27.70
N LYS A 213 23.93 -23.54 28.47
CA LYS A 213 22.87 -22.68 27.92
C LYS A 213 23.43 -21.56 27.04
N ARG A 214 24.57 -20.98 27.41
CA ARG A 214 25.28 -19.97 26.59
C ARG A 214 25.82 -20.57 25.30
N LEU A 215 26.41 -21.75 25.34
CA LEU A 215 26.90 -22.48 24.16
C LEU A 215 25.76 -22.80 23.18
N MET A 216 24.65 -23.36 23.68
CA MET A 216 23.47 -23.65 22.85
C MET A 216 22.90 -22.40 22.18
N LYS A 217 22.92 -21.25 22.88
CA LYS A 217 22.53 -19.96 22.30
C LYS A 217 23.50 -19.52 21.20
N LEU A 218 24.81 -19.59 21.43
CA LEU A 218 25.83 -19.24 20.43
C LEU A 218 25.73 -20.13 19.18
N LEU A 219 25.50 -21.44 19.35
CA LEU A 219 25.30 -22.37 18.24
C LEU A 219 24.02 -22.07 17.44
N GLN A 220 22.93 -21.71 18.12
CA GLN A 220 21.70 -21.29 17.45
C GLN A 220 21.87 -19.95 16.72
N ASP A 221 22.59 -19.00 17.30
CA ASP A 221 22.90 -17.71 16.68
C ASP A 221 23.80 -17.90 15.45
N ALA A 222 24.82 -18.77 15.54
CA ALA A 222 25.67 -19.17 14.42
C ALA A 222 24.85 -19.82 13.30
N ARG A 223 23.95 -20.76 13.63
CA ARG A 223 23.04 -21.39 12.66
C ARG A 223 22.14 -20.37 11.96
N ASN A 224 21.54 -19.45 12.71
CA ASN A 224 20.69 -18.40 12.15
C ASN A 224 21.48 -17.44 11.24
N LEU A 225 22.73 -17.13 11.58
CA LEU A 225 23.63 -16.30 10.75
C LEU A 225 24.06 -17.06 9.48
N ALA A 226 24.41 -18.34 9.60
CA ALA A 226 24.76 -19.20 8.47
C ALA A 226 23.59 -19.33 7.49
N GLU A 227 22.37 -19.63 7.96
CA GLU A 227 21.17 -19.71 7.10
C GLU A 227 20.90 -18.39 6.36
N LYS A 228 21.13 -17.23 6.99
CA LYS A 228 21.00 -15.92 6.33
C LYS A 228 22.08 -15.66 5.28
N LEU A 229 23.25 -16.27 5.39
CA LEU A 229 24.37 -16.11 4.46
C LEU A 229 24.26 -17.07 3.27
N THR A 230 23.69 -18.27 3.47
CA THR A 230 23.60 -19.34 2.47
C THR A 230 22.28 -19.37 1.70
N GLN A 231 21.18 -18.81 2.23
CA GLN A 231 19.91 -18.80 1.49
C GLN A 231 20.00 -17.94 0.22
N PRO A 232 19.80 -18.53 -0.99
CA PRO A 232 19.64 -17.73 -2.21
C PRO A 232 18.38 -16.87 -2.09
N LYS A 233 18.46 -15.61 -2.53
CA LYS A 233 17.28 -14.73 -2.49
C LYS A 233 16.19 -15.31 -3.39
N ALA A 234 14.92 -15.17 -3.01
CA ALA A 234 13.76 -15.59 -3.82
C ALA A 234 13.87 -15.16 -5.30
N LYS A 235 14.38 -13.94 -5.53
CA LYS A 235 14.62 -13.40 -6.88
C LYS A 235 15.67 -14.17 -7.67
N ASP A 236 16.68 -14.71 -7.01
CA ASP A 236 17.75 -15.46 -7.66
C ASP A 236 17.28 -16.88 -7.99
N ILE A 237 16.45 -17.50 -7.13
CA ILE A 237 15.78 -18.78 -7.40
C ILE A 237 14.85 -18.67 -8.62
N ALA A 238 13.95 -17.69 -8.64
CA ALA A 238 13.05 -17.47 -9.77
C ALA A 238 13.84 -17.20 -11.06
N LYS A 239 14.91 -16.40 -11.00
CA LYS A 239 15.78 -16.18 -12.17
C LYS A 239 16.49 -17.44 -12.65
N MET A 240 16.91 -18.33 -11.76
CA MET A 240 17.55 -19.60 -12.15
C MET A 240 16.59 -20.44 -13.00
N LYS A 241 15.31 -20.52 -12.61
CA LYS A 241 14.27 -21.25 -13.34
C LYS A 241 14.12 -20.81 -14.80
N PHE A 242 14.28 -19.52 -15.07
CA PHE A 242 14.16 -18.95 -16.43
C PHE A 242 15.50 -18.65 -17.11
N LYS A 243 16.64 -19.05 -16.52
CA LYS A 243 17.99 -18.67 -16.99
C LYS A 243 18.24 -19.13 -18.42
N VAL A 244 17.97 -20.41 -18.70
CA VAL A 244 18.18 -21.02 -20.03
C VAL A 244 17.36 -20.29 -21.10
N GLN A 245 16.08 -20.01 -20.81
CA GLN A 245 15.21 -19.27 -21.72
C GLN A 245 15.75 -17.85 -22.00
N VAL A 246 16.22 -17.15 -20.96
CA VAL A 246 16.82 -15.81 -21.13
C VAL A 246 18.11 -15.84 -21.97
N GLU A 247 18.95 -16.86 -21.81
CA GLU A 247 20.17 -17.00 -22.61
C GLU A 247 19.88 -17.31 -24.07
N ILE A 248 18.92 -18.20 -24.35
CA ILE A 248 18.44 -18.48 -25.71
C ILE A 248 17.92 -17.20 -26.37
N LEU A 249 17.10 -16.42 -25.68
CA LEU A 249 16.58 -15.14 -26.21
C LEU A 249 17.69 -14.12 -26.49
N LYS A 250 18.72 -14.05 -25.63
CA LYS A 250 19.87 -13.16 -25.87
C LYS A 250 20.64 -13.56 -27.13
N LYS A 251 20.89 -14.86 -27.32
CA LYS A 251 21.53 -15.39 -28.53
C LYS A 251 20.70 -15.08 -29.78
N ASN A 252 19.40 -15.35 -29.74
CA ASN A 252 18.48 -15.05 -30.85
C ASN A 252 18.42 -13.55 -31.17
N LYS A 253 18.40 -12.70 -30.14
CA LYS A 253 18.42 -11.24 -30.31
C LYS A 253 19.71 -10.74 -30.98
N ALA A 254 20.85 -11.30 -30.60
CA ALA A 254 22.14 -10.97 -31.23
C ALA A 254 22.15 -11.40 -32.70
N LYS A 255 21.67 -12.62 -32.99
CA LYS A 255 21.56 -13.16 -34.36
C LYS A 255 20.68 -12.28 -35.25
N SER A 256 19.45 -11.95 -34.84
CA SER A 256 18.58 -11.08 -35.65
C SER A 256 19.14 -9.66 -35.83
N LYS A 257 19.87 -9.11 -34.86
CA LYS A 257 20.56 -7.81 -35.05
C LYS A 257 21.65 -7.90 -36.13
N SER A 258 22.48 -8.93 -36.07
CA SER A 258 23.53 -9.17 -37.08
C SER A 258 22.93 -9.29 -38.48
N ASN A 259 21.85 -10.07 -38.62
CA ASN A 259 21.16 -10.24 -39.90
C ASN A 259 20.59 -8.91 -40.44
N ILE A 260 20.02 -8.06 -39.56
CA ILE A 260 19.52 -6.73 -39.97
C ILE A 260 20.68 -5.85 -40.47
N GLU A 261 21.80 -5.82 -39.76
CA GLU A 261 22.97 -5.03 -40.15
C GLU A 261 23.54 -5.49 -41.51
N GLU A 262 23.60 -6.80 -41.75
CA GLU A 262 24.04 -7.35 -43.03
C GLU A 262 23.07 -7.00 -44.18
N LEU A 263 21.76 -7.13 -43.95
CA LEU A 263 20.74 -6.76 -44.94
C LEU A 263 20.72 -5.25 -45.20
N GLU A 264 20.99 -4.41 -44.19
CA GLU A 264 21.10 -2.96 -44.35
C GLU A 264 22.32 -2.59 -45.22
N LYS A 265 23.46 -3.27 -45.05
CA LYS A 265 24.63 -3.13 -45.93
C LYS A 265 24.32 -3.54 -47.38
N LYS A 266 23.64 -4.68 -47.57
CA LYS A 266 23.18 -5.14 -48.89
C LYS A 266 22.21 -4.13 -49.52
N LEU A 267 21.31 -3.54 -48.72
CA LEU A 267 20.37 -2.52 -49.20
C LEU A 267 21.08 -1.23 -49.65
N THR A 268 22.08 -0.77 -48.91
CA THR A 268 22.89 0.40 -49.33
C THR A 268 23.63 0.12 -50.63
N PHE A 269 24.23 -1.07 -50.76
CA PHE A 269 24.92 -1.47 -51.99
C PHE A 269 23.99 -1.53 -53.20
N ILE A 270 22.81 -2.17 -53.10
CA ILE A 270 21.84 -2.18 -54.19
C ILE A 270 21.29 -0.78 -54.49
N SER A 271 21.09 0.06 -53.48
CA SER A 271 20.64 1.44 -53.71
C SER A 271 21.67 2.27 -54.48
N GLN A 272 22.97 2.05 -54.22
CA GLN A 272 24.07 2.64 -54.98
C GLN A 272 24.07 2.14 -56.43
N LYS A 273 23.96 0.81 -56.63
CA LYS A 273 23.86 0.22 -57.98
C LYS A 273 22.68 0.78 -58.78
N ILE A 274 21.51 0.91 -58.17
CA ILE A 274 20.34 1.52 -58.82
C ILE A 274 20.68 2.94 -59.28
N GLN A 275 21.32 3.75 -58.42
CA GLN A 275 21.65 5.13 -58.78
C GLN A 275 22.59 5.17 -60.00
N ASN A 276 23.66 4.37 -59.98
CA ASN A 276 24.59 4.26 -61.09
C ASN A 276 23.90 3.82 -62.39
N THR A 277 23.05 2.78 -62.33
CA THR A 277 22.30 2.30 -63.51
C THR A 277 21.25 3.31 -63.99
N LEU A 278 20.67 4.10 -63.07
CA LEU A 278 19.72 5.17 -63.44
C LEU A 278 20.42 6.30 -64.18
N ASP A 279 21.67 6.59 -63.82
CA ASP A 279 22.51 7.58 -64.49
C ASP A 279 23.03 7.04 -65.85
N GLU A 280 23.35 5.73 -65.96
CA GLU A 280 23.62 5.05 -67.24
C GLU A 280 22.41 5.09 -68.19
N CYS A 281 21.20 4.77 -67.71
CA CYS A 281 20.00 4.74 -68.57
C CYS A 281 19.58 6.14 -69.09
N LYS A 282 20.02 7.24 -68.46
CA LYS A 282 19.76 8.60 -68.96
C LYS A 282 20.54 8.92 -70.23
N ILE A 283 21.66 8.23 -70.46
CA ILE A 283 22.62 8.50 -71.55
C ILE A 283 22.40 7.52 -72.72
N ALA A 284 21.71 6.39 -72.49
CA ALA A 284 21.47 5.35 -73.48
C ALA A 284 20.32 5.67 -74.45
N ALA A 285 20.48 5.29 -75.73
CA ALA A 285 19.49 5.43 -76.81
C ALA A 285 19.20 4.08 -77.52
N GLY A 286 18.02 3.96 -78.15
CA GLY A 286 17.62 2.76 -78.90
C GLY A 286 17.48 1.49 -78.05
N VAL A 287 17.93 0.35 -78.57
CA VAL A 287 17.85 -0.99 -77.94
C VAL A 287 18.59 -1.06 -76.59
N ILE A 288 19.59 -0.20 -76.37
CA ILE A 288 20.37 -0.14 -75.13
C ILE A 288 19.52 0.42 -73.97
N LYS A 289 18.56 1.31 -74.27
CA LYS A 289 17.68 1.91 -73.27
C LYS A 289 16.69 0.91 -72.67
N SER A 290 16.06 0.07 -73.51
CA SER A 290 15.12 -0.96 -73.04
C SER A 290 15.80 -2.04 -72.20
N SER A 291 17.03 -2.45 -72.58
CA SER A 291 17.86 -3.35 -71.78
C SER A 291 18.25 -2.74 -70.43
N CYS A 292 18.62 -1.46 -70.41
CA CYS A 292 18.95 -0.72 -69.19
C CYS A 292 17.73 -0.56 -68.25
N GLU A 293 16.55 -0.23 -68.80
CA GLU A 293 15.30 -0.12 -68.04
C GLU A 293 14.86 -1.47 -67.43
N SER A 294 15.02 -2.57 -68.16
CA SER A 294 14.84 -3.93 -67.64
C SER A 294 15.76 -4.21 -66.45
N LYS A 295 17.07 -3.96 -66.60
CA LYS A 295 18.07 -4.12 -65.52
C LYS A 295 17.76 -3.25 -64.29
N LEU A 296 17.29 -2.02 -64.52
CA LEU A 296 16.87 -1.09 -63.46
C LEU A 296 15.63 -1.61 -62.71
N ASN A 297 14.66 -2.18 -63.42
CA ASN A 297 13.47 -2.78 -62.81
C ASN A 297 13.84 -3.99 -61.95
N THR A 298 14.72 -4.88 -62.43
CA THR A 298 15.23 -6.02 -61.66
C THR A 298 15.93 -5.57 -60.37
N LEU A 299 16.75 -4.51 -60.43
CA LEU A 299 17.39 -3.94 -59.24
C LEU A 299 16.39 -3.29 -58.28
N LYS A 300 15.36 -2.59 -58.79
CA LYS A 300 14.27 -2.02 -57.98
C LYS A 300 13.48 -3.14 -57.26
N GLU A 301 13.19 -4.24 -57.95
CA GLU A 301 12.55 -5.44 -57.39
C GLU A 301 13.44 -6.04 -56.27
N GLY A 302 14.74 -6.22 -56.53
CA GLY A 302 15.72 -6.68 -55.55
C GLY A 302 15.79 -5.79 -54.31
N ARG A 303 15.76 -4.46 -54.48
CA ARG A 303 15.70 -3.49 -53.36
C ARG A 303 14.41 -3.63 -52.55
N LYS A 304 13.28 -3.90 -53.20
CA LYS A 304 11.97 -4.12 -52.55
C LYS A 304 12.00 -5.41 -51.71
N ASN A 305 12.59 -6.48 -52.24
CA ASN A 305 12.75 -7.76 -51.53
C ASN A 305 13.63 -7.62 -50.29
N ILE A 306 14.81 -6.99 -50.40
CA ILE A 306 15.67 -6.74 -49.23
C ILE A 306 14.97 -5.87 -48.18
N LYS A 307 14.22 -4.83 -48.60
CA LYS A 307 13.43 -4.01 -47.65
C LYS A 307 12.38 -4.85 -46.92
N ASN A 308 11.77 -5.83 -47.57
CA ASN A 308 10.81 -6.73 -46.95
C ASN A 308 11.48 -7.71 -45.98
N GLU A 309 12.65 -8.26 -46.32
CA GLU A 309 13.44 -9.09 -45.42
C GLU A 309 13.90 -8.34 -44.16
N ILE A 310 14.36 -7.10 -44.31
CA ILE A 310 14.69 -6.24 -43.16
C ILE A 310 13.48 -6.04 -42.25
N ARG A 311 12.28 -5.88 -42.82
CA ARG A 311 11.03 -5.74 -42.03
C ARG A 311 10.68 -7.04 -41.31
N LYS A 312 10.85 -8.20 -41.96
CA LYS A 312 10.65 -9.53 -41.34
C LYS A 312 11.66 -9.79 -40.21
N GLU A 313 12.93 -9.42 -40.36
CA GLU A 313 13.89 -9.55 -39.25
C GLU A 313 13.62 -8.56 -38.12
N LYS A 314 13.22 -7.31 -38.45
CA LYS A 314 12.80 -6.34 -37.43
C LYS A 314 11.56 -6.80 -36.66
N SER A 315 10.62 -7.49 -37.30
CA SER A 315 9.46 -8.08 -36.62
C SER A 315 9.86 -9.23 -35.69
N LYS A 316 10.77 -10.13 -36.10
CA LYS A 316 11.33 -11.18 -35.22
C LYS A 316 11.98 -10.58 -33.97
N LEU A 317 12.67 -9.45 -34.12
CA LEU A 317 13.28 -8.74 -33.00
C LEU A 317 12.23 -8.19 -32.03
N VAL A 318 11.06 -7.76 -32.52
CA VAL A 318 9.91 -7.39 -31.67
C VAL A 318 9.36 -8.63 -30.95
N ASP A 319 9.20 -9.76 -31.63
CA ASP A 319 8.74 -11.03 -31.04
C ASP A 319 9.67 -11.48 -29.89
N ILE A 320 10.99 -11.49 -30.10
CA ILE A 320 11.99 -11.83 -29.07
C ILE A 320 11.92 -10.88 -27.87
N ASN A 321 11.69 -9.57 -28.10
CA ASN A 321 11.52 -8.62 -26.99
C ASN A 321 10.21 -8.89 -26.22
N ASN A 322 9.13 -9.27 -26.91
CA ASN A 322 7.85 -9.59 -26.29
C ASN A 322 7.93 -10.86 -25.42
N GLU A 323 8.69 -11.86 -25.85
CA GLU A 323 9.00 -13.06 -25.05
C GLU A 323 9.85 -12.73 -23.82
N TYR A 324 10.84 -11.84 -23.98
CA TYR A 324 11.64 -11.38 -22.86
C TYR A 324 10.80 -10.65 -21.80
N GLU A 325 9.84 -9.81 -22.21
CA GLU A 325 8.92 -9.17 -21.26
C GLU A 325 8.01 -10.18 -20.56
N LYS A 326 7.54 -11.23 -21.26
CA LYS A 326 6.74 -12.31 -20.67
C LYS A 326 7.49 -13.01 -19.54
N ILE A 327 8.73 -13.44 -19.81
CA ILE A 327 9.58 -14.10 -18.79
C ILE A 327 9.84 -13.14 -17.63
N LYS A 328 10.10 -11.87 -17.91
CA LYS A 328 10.33 -10.87 -16.86
C LYS A 328 9.11 -10.72 -15.95
N THR A 329 7.90 -10.65 -16.51
CA THR A 329 6.67 -10.60 -15.71
C THR A 329 6.49 -11.86 -14.87
N GLN A 330 6.77 -13.05 -15.41
CA GLN A 330 6.70 -14.33 -14.67
C GLN A 330 7.69 -14.38 -13.49
N ILE A 331 8.96 -13.96 -13.69
CA ILE A 331 9.94 -13.87 -12.60
C ILE A 331 9.43 -12.92 -11.51
N SER A 332 8.88 -11.77 -11.89
CA SER A 332 8.39 -10.79 -10.93
C SER A 332 7.17 -11.29 -10.15
N GLU A 333 6.31 -12.08 -10.78
CA GLU A 333 5.14 -12.71 -10.17
C GLU A 333 5.56 -13.76 -9.13
N GLU A 334 6.46 -14.68 -9.48
CA GLU A 334 6.97 -15.70 -8.56
C GLU A 334 7.63 -15.05 -7.32
N VAL A 335 8.39 -13.97 -7.52
CA VAL A 335 9.02 -13.21 -6.43
C VAL A 335 7.98 -12.55 -5.53
N ALA A 336 6.91 -11.99 -6.10
CA ALA A 336 5.83 -11.38 -5.31
C ALA A 336 5.05 -12.45 -4.53
N GLN A 337 4.68 -13.57 -5.17
CA GLN A 337 3.99 -14.69 -4.52
C GLN A 337 4.83 -15.29 -3.38
N GLN A 338 6.13 -15.48 -3.60
CA GLN A 338 7.02 -15.99 -2.55
C GLN A 338 7.14 -15.00 -1.38
N ALA A 339 7.22 -13.69 -1.65
CA ALA A 339 7.23 -12.68 -0.61
C ALA A 339 5.93 -12.67 0.22
N LEU A 340 4.76 -12.82 -0.44
CA LEU A 340 3.46 -12.95 0.24
C LEU A 340 3.41 -14.20 1.13
N LYS A 341 3.87 -15.35 0.62
CA LYS A 341 3.96 -16.60 1.39
C LYS A 341 4.91 -16.47 2.59
N GLU A 342 6.11 -15.93 2.38
CA GLU A 342 7.09 -15.67 3.44
C GLU A 342 6.52 -14.75 4.52
N ALA A 343 5.81 -13.68 4.12
CA ALA A 343 5.19 -12.75 5.05
C ALA A 343 4.06 -13.43 5.84
N LYS A 344 3.22 -14.24 5.19
CA LYS A 344 2.15 -15.02 5.85
C LYS A 344 2.71 -16.01 6.87
N VAL A 345 3.71 -16.81 6.49
CA VAL A 345 4.38 -17.75 7.42
C VAL A 345 5.13 -17.00 8.52
N GLY A 346 5.79 -15.89 8.19
CA GLY A 346 6.47 -15.02 9.15
C GLY A 346 5.50 -14.49 10.21
N ARG A 347 4.31 -14.02 9.80
CA ARG A 347 3.22 -13.59 10.68
C ARG A 347 2.76 -14.71 11.61
N GLN A 348 2.47 -15.90 11.06
CA GLN A 348 2.03 -17.05 11.86
C GLN A 348 3.07 -17.47 12.91
N LYS A 349 4.34 -17.61 12.50
CA LYS A 349 5.44 -17.95 13.43
C LYS A 349 5.61 -16.88 14.50
N MET A 350 5.46 -15.63 14.12
CA MET A 350 5.54 -14.51 15.03
C MET A 350 4.39 -14.52 16.04
N HIS A 351 3.16 -14.80 15.63
CA HIS A 351 2.02 -14.94 16.53
C HIS A 351 2.27 -16.04 17.59
N VAL A 352 2.69 -17.23 17.15
CA VAL A 352 3.04 -18.35 18.06
C VAL A 352 4.16 -17.95 19.03
N TRP A 353 5.18 -17.25 18.54
CA TRP A 353 6.28 -16.79 19.38
C TRP A 353 5.81 -15.75 20.41
N MET A 354 4.96 -14.81 19.98
CA MET A 354 4.38 -13.77 20.84
C MET A 354 3.55 -14.38 21.97
N GLU A 355 2.73 -15.39 21.70
CA GLU A 355 1.98 -16.12 22.73
C GLU A 355 2.89 -16.85 23.71
N ARG A 356 3.96 -17.50 23.23
CA ARG A 356 4.98 -18.10 24.12
C ARG A 356 5.68 -17.05 24.98
N CYS A 357 6.01 -15.90 24.40
CA CYS A 357 6.66 -14.80 25.11
C CYS A 357 5.72 -14.21 26.18
N LYS A 358 4.43 -14.03 25.87
CA LYS A 358 3.41 -13.60 26.83
C LYS A 358 3.31 -14.57 28.01
N LYS A 359 3.26 -15.89 27.74
CA LYS A 359 3.27 -16.92 28.78
C LYS A 359 4.52 -16.83 29.66
N GLN A 360 5.71 -16.79 29.05
CA GLN A 360 6.97 -16.70 29.81
C GLN A 360 7.08 -15.43 30.66
N ILE A 361 6.54 -14.30 30.17
CA ILE A 361 6.49 -13.06 30.94
C ILE A 361 5.53 -13.23 32.13
N LYS A 362 4.35 -13.83 31.91
CA LYS A 362 3.38 -14.11 32.98
C LYS A 362 3.99 -15.01 34.06
N ASP A 363 4.55 -16.15 33.67
CA ASP A 363 5.16 -17.13 34.58
C ASP A 363 6.31 -16.48 35.38
N ALA A 364 7.17 -15.70 34.73
CA ALA A 364 8.27 -15.01 35.41
C ALA A 364 7.77 -13.95 36.41
N ARG A 365 6.66 -13.26 36.12
CA ARG A 365 6.07 -12.31 37.08
C ARG A 365 5.44 -13.00 38.29
N GLU A 366 4.73 -14.10 38.08
CA GLU A 366 4.17 -14.89 39.19
C GLU A 366 5.30 -15.33 40.14
N ILE A 367 6.45 -15.73 39.59
CA ILE A 367 7.64 -16.05 40.37
C ILE A 367 8.21 -14.80 41.07
N THR A 368 8.33 -13.66 40.39
CA THR A 368 8.80 -12.40 41.02
C THR A 368 7.89 -11.99 42.18
N GLY A 369 6.57 -12.15 42.05
CA GLY A 369 5.61 -11.85 43.11
C GLY A 369 5.78 -12.74 44.33
N LYS A 370 5.90 -14.06 44.12
CA LYS A 370 6.18 -15.02 45.20
C LYS A 370 7.50 -14.73 45.91
N LEU A 371 8.57 -14.50 45.14
CA LEU A 371 9.88 -14.16 45.70
C LEU A 371 9.88 -12.82 46.45
N ALA A 372 9.05 -11.85 46.05
CA ALA A 372 8.92 -10.59 46.77
C ALA A 372 8.22 -10.74 48.13
N ILE A 373 7.30 -11.70 48.26
CA ILE A 373 6.68 -12.05 49.55
C ILE A 373 7.70 -12.81 50.42
N GLU A 374 8.36 -13.83 49.87
CA GLU A 374 9.41 -14.60 50.56
C GLU A 374 10.58 -13.70 51.03
N GLU A 375 10.92 -12.64 50.28
CA GLU A 375 11.95 -11.66 50.66
C GLU A 375 11.56 -10.84 51.90
N MET A 376 10.27 -10.54 52.09
CA MET A 376 9.80 -9.81 53.26
C MET A 376 9.65 -10.70 54.49
N GLU A 377 9.39 -12.00 54.30
CA GLU A 377 9.24 -12.98 55.37
C GLU A 377 10.57 -13.61 55.82
N GLY A 378 11.61 -13.57 54.99
CA GLY A 378 12.92 -14.17 55.26
C GLY A 378 13.88 -13.28 56.07
N CYS A 379 14.88 -13.89 56.72
CA CYS A 379 15.96 -13.18 57.43
C CYS A 379 17.36 -13.71 57.07
N GLY A 380 18.38 -12.85 57.22
CA GLY A 380 19.81 -13.22 57.08
C GLY A 380 20.19 -13.70 55.67
N THR A 381 21.03 -14.74 55.59
CA THR A 381 21.56 -15.29 54.32
C THR A 381 20.48 -15.86 53.39
N TYR A 382 19.36 -16.33 53.95
CA TYR A 382 18.20 -16.77 53.16
C TYR A 382 17.55 -15.60 52.41
N GLN A 383 17.37 -14.46 53.08
CA GLN A 383 16.81 -13.26 52.49
C GLN A 383 17.68 -12.74 51.34
N GLU A 384 19.01 -12.73 51.51
CA GLU A 384 19.95 -12.36 50.44
C GLU A 384 19.88 -13.31 49.22
N ALA A 385 19.69 -14.61 49.46
CA ALA A 385 19.51 -15.58 48.38
C ALA A 385 18.20 -15.35 47.59
N VAL A 386 17.12 -14.99 48.30
CA VAL A 386 15.82 -14.66 47.68
C VAL A 386 15.91 -13.36 46.89
N ILE A 387 16.57 -12.31 47.40
CA ILE A 387 16.81 -11.04 46.70
C ILE A 387 17.58 -11.28 45.39
N ASN A 388 18.67 -12.06 45.45
CA ASN A 388 19.46 -12.39 44.26
C ASN A 388 18.66 -13.18 43.22
N LYS A 389 17.85 -14.15 43.67
CA LYS A 389 16.97 -14.94 42.80
C LYS A 389 15.88 -14.05 42.16
N ARG A 390 15.29 -13.12 42.92
CA ARG A 390 14.32 -12.15 42.43
C ARG A 390 14.94 -11.25 41.37
N GLN A 391 16.14 -10.71 41.60
CA GLN A 391 16.86 -9.87 40.64
C GLN A 391 17.15 -10.62 39.33
N MET A 392 17.54 -11.90 39.38
CA MET A 392 17.73 -12.72 38.18
C MET A 392 16.45 -12.88 37.35
N VAL A 393 15.29 -13.01 38.01
CA VAL A 393 13.98 -13.11 37.34
C VAL A 393 13.57 -11.76 36.75
N VAL A 394 13.86 -10.64 37.44
CA VAL A 394 13.64 -9.27 36.94
C VAL A 394 14.48 -9.00 35.69
N ASP A 395 15.76 -9.33 35.69
CA ASP A 395 16.64 -9.19 34.51
C ASP A 395 16.14 -10.03 33.33
N ARG A 396 15.63 -11.23 33.63
CA ARG A 396 15.02 -12.11 32.61
C ARG A 396 13.74 -11.48 32.04
N LEU A 397 12.91 -10.86 32.86
CA LEU A 397 11.71 -10.12 32.43
C LEU A 397 12.09 -8.96 31.51
N VAL A 398 13.08 -8.14 31.86
CA VAL A 398 13.58 -7.03 31.02
C VAL A 398 14.01 -7.55 29.64
N MET A 399 14.78 -8.63 29.61
CA MET A 399 15.20 -9.27 28.36
C MET A 399 14.04 -9.79 27.51
N LEU A 400 13.02 -10.40 28.12
CA LEU A 400 11.83 -10.88 27.40
C LEU A 400 11.02 -9.71 26.83
N LYS A 401 10.85 -8.62 27.58
CA LYS A 401 10.17 -7.39 27.13
C LYS A 401 10.91 -6.75 25.93
N GLN A 402 12.24 -6.68 25.98
CA GLN A 402 13.04 -6.14 24.87
C GLN A 402 12.93 -7.01 23.62
N ARG A 403 12.99 -8.34 23.75
CA ARG A 403 12.80 -9.27 22.63
C ARG A 403 11.41 -9.14 22.00
N ARG A 404 10.36 -8.94 22.80
CA ARG A 404 9.00 -8.69 22.31
C ARG A 404 8.96 -7.46 21.42
N LYS A 405 9.63 -6.37 21.81
CA LYS A 405 9.75 -5.14 21.02
C LYS A 405 10.48 -5.36 19.70
N GLU A 406 11.59 -6.09 19.70
CA GLU A 406 12.31 -6.44 18.47
C GLU A 406 11.46 -7.25 17.48
N VAL A 407 10.60 -8.12 18.00
CA VAL A 407 9.70 -8.94 17.18
C VAL A 407 8.65 -8.09 16.48
N TYR A 408 8.02 -7.13 17.17
CA TYR A 408 7.18 -6.11 16.50
C TYR A 408 7.96 -5.28 15.47
N GLY A 409 9.22 -4.93 15.74
CA GLY A 409 10.07 -4.27 14.75
C GLY A 409 10.30 -5.12 13.49
N LYS A 410 10.53 -6.42 13.64
CA LYS A 410 10.64 -7.37 12.52
C LYS A 410 9.34 -7.49 11.75
N TYR A 411 8.19 -7.41 12.41
CA TYR A 411 6.89 -7.43 11.74
C TYR A 411 6.71 -6.26 10.79
N VAL A 412 7.01 -5.05 11.27
CA VAL A 412 6.97 -3.83 10.46
C VAL A 412 7.90 -3.96 9.24
N GLN A 413 9.10 -4.52 9.42
CA GLN A 413 10.04 -4.77 8.32
C GLN A 413 9.52 -5.79 7.31
N LEU A 414 8.81 -6.84 7.75
CA LEU A 414 8.17 -7.81 6.86
C LEU A 414 7.08 -7.15 6.01
N LEU A 415 6.22 -6.31 6.62
CA LEU A 415 5.20 -5.55 5.90
C LEU A 415 5.80 -4.61 4.84
N GLU A 416 6.92 -3.94 5.15
CA GLU A 416 7.63 -3.11 4.18
C GLU A 416 8.25 -3.91 3.03
N LYS A 417 8.77 -5.10 3.32
CA LYS A 417 9.34 -6.00 2.30
C LYS A 417 8.24 -6.44 1.34
N GLU A 418 7.11 -6.88 1.88
CA GLU A 418 5.91 -7.28 1.15
C GLU A 418 5.38 -6.15 0.26
N GLU A 419 5.20 -4.94 0.83
CA GLU A 419 4.80 -3.74 0.09
C GLU A 419 5.73 -3.49 -1.11
N LYS A 420 7.05 -3.51 -0.90
CA LYS A 420 8.04 -3.22 -1.94
C LYS A 420 8.01 -4.26 -3.07
N THR A 421 7.89 -5.54 -2.74
CA THR A 421 7.89 -6.62 -3.74
C THR A 421 6.63 -6.63 -4.58
N VAL A 422 5.46 -6.49 -3.95
CA VAL A 422 4.17 -6.43 -4.65
C VAL A 422 4.11 -5.21 -5.56
N ASN A 423 4.49 -4.03 -5.04
CA ASN A 423 4.49 -2.80 -5.83
C ASN A 423 5.37 -2.91 -7.08
N LYS A 424 6.53 -3.56 -6.94
CA LYS A 424 7.42 -3.77 -8.06
C LYS A 424 6.79 -4.67 -9.14
N HIS A 425 6.10 -5.73 -8.75
CA HIS A 425 5.40 -6.60 -9.69
C HIS A 425 4.28 -5.85 -10.44
N ILE A 426 3.46 -5.07 -9.73
CA ILE A 426 2.40 -4.23 -10.33
C ILE A 426 2.99 -3.22 -11.32
N GLU A 427 4.13 -2.61 -10.99
CA GLU A 427 4.84 -1.72 -11.91
C GLU A 427 5.41 -2.45 -13.14
N GLU A 428 5.88 -3.68 -12.98
CA GLU A 428 6.37 -4.50 -14.09
C GLU A 428 5.25 -4.93 -15.04
N LEU A 429 4.08 -5.34 -14.52
CA LEU A 429 2.88 -5.61 -15.31
C LEU A 429 2.43 -4.37 -16.10
N SER A 430 2.36 -3.22 -15.43
CA SER A 430 1.98 -1.95 -16.07
C SER A 430 2.94 -1.56 -17.20
N LYS A 431 4.26 -1.69 -16.99
CA LYS A 431 5.29 -1.41 -18.02
C LYS A 431 5.23 -2.42 -19.17
N SER A 432 4.89 -3.67 -18.89
CA SER A 432 4.70 -4.71 -19.89
C SER A 432 3.52 -4.38 -20.80
N GLY A 433 2.40 -3.92 -20.23
CA GLY A 433 1.24 -3.43 -20.98
C GLY A 433 1.60 -2.34 -22.00
N ASP A 434 2.36 -1.32 -21.58
CA ASP A 434 2.79 -0.23 -22.49
C ASP A 434 3.74 -0.70 -23.58
N LYS A 435 4.55 -1.73 -23.31
CA LYS A 435 5.44 -2.32 -24.32
C LYS A 435 4.66 -3.12 -25.35
N TYR A 436 3.68 -3.92 -24.92
CA TYR A 436 2.82 -4.64 -25.86
C TYR A 436 1.99 -3.69 -26.73
N GLU A 437 1.50 -2.58 -26.18
CA GLU A 437 0.81 -1.55 -26.98
C GLU A 437 1.74 -0.92 -28.04
N LYS A 438 3.00 -0.62 -27.68
CA LYS A 438 4.00 -0.16 -28.66
C LYS A 438 4.32 -1.22 -29.71
N SER A 439 4.44 -2.49 -29.31
CA SER A 439 4.63 -3.61 -30.23
C SER A 439 3.44 -3.74 -31.19
N ALA A 440 2.21 -3.56 -30.71
CA ALA A 440 1.00 -3.59 -31.54
C ALA A 440 1.05 -2.52 -32.64
N LEU A 441 1.46 -1.29 -32.32
CA LEU A 441 1.61 -0.21 -33.30
C LEU A 441 2.70 -0.54 -34.35
N VAL A 442 3.79 -1.17 -33.94
CA VAL A 442 4.86 -1.59 -34.86
C VAL A 442 4.37 -2.69 -35.80
N PHE A 443 3.66 -3.70 -35.29
CA PHE A 443 3.07 -4.74 -36.14
C PHE A 443 2.02 -4.17 -37.09
N ALA A 444 1.14 -3.29 -36.63
CA ALA A 444 0.14 -2.64 -37.48
C ALA A 444 0.79 -1.89 -38.65
N LYS A 445 1.95 -1.24 -38.42
CA LYS A 445 2.73 -0.58 -39.47
C LYS A 445 3.38 -1.55 -40.46
N TYR A 446 3.68 -2.78 -40.06
CA TYR A 446 4.22 -3.80 -40.96
C TYR A 446 3.10 -4.49 -41.74
N GLU A 447 1.98 -4.77 -41.10
CA GLU A 447 0.74 -5.28 -41.71
C GLU A 447 0.24 -4.29 -42.78
N SER A 448 0.17 -2.98 -42.48
CA SER A 448 -0.24 -1.96 -43.45
C SER A 448 0.70 -1.80 -44.65
N LYS A 449 1.91 -2.37 -44.57
CA LYS A 449 2.92 -2.37 -45.64
C LYS A 449 2.95 -3.69 -46.42
N GLY A 450 2.00 -4.59 -46.17
CA GLY A 450 1.91 -5.90 -46.83
C GLY A 450 3.03 -6.87 -46.45
N VAL A 451 3.70 -6.68 -45.30
CA VAL A 451 4.74 -7.62 -44.84
C VAL A 451 4.11 -8.90 -44.30
N PHE A 452 2.90 -8.79 -43.76
CA PHE A 452 2.08 -9.88 -43.24
C PHE A 452 0.66 -9.73 -43.76
N GLU A 453 -0.03 -10.86 -43.94
CA GLU A 453 -1.45 -10.86 -44.29
C GLU A 453 -2.32 -10.68 -43.03
N GLY A 454 -3.30 -9.78 -43.13
CA GLY A 454 -4.24 -9.48 -42.04
C GLY A 454 -3.63 -8.65 -40.90
N ASN A 455 -4.38 -8.55 -39.80
CA ASN A 455 -4.06 -7.73 -38.62
C ASN A 455 -3.87 -8.55 -37.32
N GLN A 456 -3.66 -9.87 -37.45
CA GLN A 456 -3.71 -10.79 -36.32
C GLN A 456 -2.64 -10.50 -35.25
N ARG A 457 -1.42 -10.13 -35.66
CA ARG A 457 -0.30 -9.91 -34.73
C ARG A 457 -0.48 -8.62 -33.96
N SER A 458 -0.89 -7.53 -34.62
CA SER A 458 -1.17 -6.27 -33.92
C SER A 458 -2.34 -6.42 -32.94
N GLU A 459 -3.39 -7.14 -33.32
CA GLU A 459 -4.56 -7.41 -32.48
C GLU A 459 -4.22 -8.30 -31.27
N GLU A 460 -3.38 -9.33 -31.44
CA GLU A 460 -2.90 -10.14 -30.33
C GLU A 460 -2.12 -9.31 -29.30
N MET A 461 -1.26 -8.40 -29.77
CA MET A 461 -0.49 -7.53 -28.88
C MET A 461 -1.38 -6.52 -28.13
N LYS A 462 -2.44 -5.99 -28.77
CA LYS A 462 -3.44 -5.15 -28.08
C LYS A 462 -4.16 -5.94 -26.97
N LYS A 463 -4.53 -7.21 -27.24
CA LYS A 463 -5.15 -8.10 -26.24
C LYS A 463 -4.21 -8.34 -25.05
N ARG A 464 -2.94 -8.69 -25.32
CA ARG A 464 -1.92 -8.86 -24.27
C ARG A 464 -1.69 -7.58 -23.47
N ALA A 465 -1.65 -6.41 -24.12
CA ALA A 465 -1.48 -5.13 -23.43
C ALA A 465 -2.62 -4.87 -22.42
N ASN A 466 -3.86 -5.11 -22.82
CA ASN A 466 -5.03 -4.99 -21.95
C ASN A 466 -5.02 -6.01 -20.82
N GLU A 467 -4.62 -7.26 -21.09
CA GLU A 467 -4.52 -8.29 -20.06
C GLU A 467 -3.49 -7.94 -18.98
N GLN A 468 -2.32 -7.42 -19.37
CA GLN A 468 -1.29 -6.99 -18.40
C GLN A 468 -1.75 -5.81 -17.54
N ARG A 469 -2.46 -4.84 -18.14
CA ARG A 469 -3.06 -3.71 -17.41
C ARG A 469 -4.13 -4.18 -16.43
N ARG A 470 -4.97 -5.13 -16.84
CA ARG A 470 -5.97 -5.77 -15.98
C ARG A 470 -5.30 -6.48 -14.80
N LYS A 471 -4.33 -7.37 -15.05
CA LYS A 471 -3.58 -8.07 -13.99
C LYS A 471 -2.94 -7.10 -13.00
N ALA A 472 -2.42 -5.97 -13.48
CA ALA A 472 -1.86 -4.94 -12.59
C ALA A 472 -2.91 -4.29 -11.68
N ALA A 473 -4.13 -4.05 -12.18
CA ALA A 473 -5.24 -3.50 -11.40
C ALA A 473 -5.78 -4.54 -10.40
N ASP A 474 -6.06 -5.76 -10.87
CA ASP A 474 -6.59 -6.86 -10.05
C ASP A 474 -5.63 -7.21 -8.90
N GLN A 475 -4.33 -7.30 -9.18
CA GLN A 475 -3.32 -7.55 -8.14
C GLN A 475 -3.22 -6.41 -7.11
N ALA A 476 -3.44 -5.15 -7.54
CA ALA A 476 -3.44 -4.02 -6.63
C ALA A 476 -4.65 -4.10 -5.67
N ASP A 477 -5.83 -4.43 -6.19
CA ASP A 477 -7.06 -4.50 -5.42
C ASP A 477 -7.07 -5.69 -4.45
N LEU A 478 -6.61 -6.86 -4.90
CA LEU A 478 -6.47 -8.06 -4.06
C LEU A 478 -5.61 -7.79 -2.82
N VAL A 479 -4.43 -7.21 -3.01
CA VAL A 479 -3.48 -6.97 -1.92
C VAL A 479 -3.99 -5.88 -0.97
N ILE A 480 -4.73 -4.88 -1.47
CA ILE A 480 -5.41 -3.90 -0.62
C ILE A 480 -6.45 -4.59 0.28
N SER A 481 -7.25 -5.52 -0.26
CA SER A 481 -8.23 -6.29 0.53
C SER A 481 -7.54 -7.11 1.63
N GLU A 482 -6.49 -7.87 1.29
CA GLU A 482 -5.73 -8.66 2.27
C GLU A 482 -5.16 -7.80 3.40
N TRP A 483 -4.54 -6.66 3.09
CA TRP A 483 -3.98 -5.76 4.11
C TRP A 483 -5.06 -5.10 4.97
N ARG A 484 -6.26 -4.86 4.44
CA ARG A 484 -7.38 -4.35 5.23
C ARG A 484 -7.91 -5.38 6.20
N ILE A 485 -8.03 -6.64 5.79
CA ILE A 485 -8.40 -7.74 6.69
C ILE A 485 -7.43 -7.79 7.86
N LEU A 486 -6.12 -7.78 7.59
CA LEU A 486 -5.08 -7.72 8.62
C LEU A 486 -5.23 -6.50 9.54
N SER A 487 -5.55 -5.32 8.98
CA SER A 487 -5.78 -4.12 9.79
C SER A 487 -7.00 -4.26 10.71
N ARG A 488 -8.06 -4.97 10.29
CA ARG A 488 -9.24 -5.20 11.13
C ARG A 488 -8.93 -6.18 12.26
N GLU A 489 -8.17 -7.23 11.97
CA GLU A 489 -7.71 -8.19 12.98
C GLU A 489 -6.86 -7.49 14.07
N GLU A 490 -5.87 -6.68 13.66
CA GLU A 490 -5.04 -5.92 14.61
C GLU A 490 -5.85 -4.91 15.43
N ASN A 491 -6.87 -4.26 14.83
CA ASN A 491 -7.78 -3.38 15.58
C ASN A 491 -8.58 -4.12 16.64
N LYS A 492 -9.15 -5.30 16.31
CA LYS A 492 -9.90 -6.12 17.26
C LYS A 492 -9.04 -6.52 18.47
N GLU A 493 -7.81 -6.95 18.23
CA GLU A 493 -6.89 -7.31 19.31
C GLU A 493 -6.55 -6.10 20.21
N ILE A 494 -6.43 -4.90 19.64
CA ILE A 494 -6.25 -3.68 20.43
C ILE A 494 -7.47 -3.37 21.29
N GLU A 495 -8.68 -3.51 20.75
CA GLU A 495 -9.91 -3.29 21.52
C GLU A 495 -10.02 -4.26 22.70
N GLU A 496 -9.65 -5.53 22.51
CA GLU A 496 -9.60 -6.53 23.59
C GLU A 496 -8.56 -6.17 24.65
N LEU A 497 -7.36 -5.77 24.25
CA LEU A 497 -6.33 -5.31 25.18
C LEU A 497 -6.77 -4.05 25.95
N GLN A 498 -7.47 -3.13 25.30
CA GLN A 498 -8.01 -1.93 25.94
C GLN A 498 -9.12 -2.26 26.96
N LYS A 499 -9.96 -3.26 26.69
CA LYS A 499 -10.95 -3.76 27.65
C LYS A 499 -10.27 -4.37 28.88
N LYS A 500 -9.30 -5.27 28.67
CA LYS A 500 -8.49 -5.86 29.76
C LYS A 500 -7.77 -4.80 30.60
N ALA A 501 -7.19 -3.79 29.96
CA ALA A 501 -6.55 -2.67 30.67
C ALA A 501 -7.54 -1.87 31.54
N LYS A 502 -8.79 -1.69 31.08
CA LYS A 502 -9.83 -1.00 31.85
C LYS A 502 -10.31 -1.82 33.05
N GLU A 503 -10.48 -3.13 32.88
CA GLU A 503 -10.86 -4.06 33.95
C GLU A 503 -9.78 -4.10 35.04
N MET A 504 -8.52 -4.29 34.64
CA MET A 504 -7.38 -4.30 35.57
C MET A 504 -7.23 -2.97 36.33
N LYS A 505 -7.49 -1.82 35.68
CA LYS A 505 -7.53 -0.52 36.37
C LYS A 505 -8.63 -0.43 37.43
N LYS A 506 -9.79 -1.06 37.20
CA LYS A 506 -10.87 -1.10 38.20
C LYS A 506 -10.50 -1.99 39.38
N GLU A 507 -9.89 -3.14 39.11
CA GLU A 507 -9.42 -4.05 40.16
C GLU A 507 -8.35 -3.41 41.04
N ILE A 508 -7.36 -2.72 40.45
CA ILE A 508 -6.33 -2.00 41.21
C ILE A 508 -6.98 -0.98 42.16
N LYS A 509 -7.94 -0.20 41.68
CA LYS A 509 -8.67 0.77 42.51
C LYS A 509 -9.46 0.11 43.64
N GLY A 510 -10.15 -1.00 43.35
CA GLY A 510 -10.91 -1.73 44.38
C GLY A 510 -10.03 -2.31 45.49
N ILE A 511 -8.80 -2.72 45.17
CA ILE A 511 -7.82 -3.19 46.16
C ILE A 511 -7.22 -2.01 46.93
N GLU A 512 -6.93 -0.88 46.28
CA GLU A 512 -6.43 0.36 46.91
C GLU A 512 -7.44 0.97 47.91
N GLU A 513 -8.74 0.72 47.74
CA GLU A 513 -9.81 1.20 48.61
C GLU A 513 -10.07 0.29 49.85
N GLY A 514 -9.43 -0.89 49.93
CA GLY A 514 -9.53 -1.84 51.06
C GLY A 514 -8.42 -1.68 52.12
N LEU A 515 -8.72 -2.00 53.39
CA LEU A 515 -7.81 -1.84 54.55
C LEU A 515 -6.47 -2.61 54.41
N ILE A 516 -5.42 -1.96 54.91
CA ILE A 516 -3.99 -2.14 54.64
C ILE A 516 -3.43 -3.46 55.23
N ARG A 517 -3.06 -4.40 54.36
CA ARG A 517 -2.08 -5.47 54.63
C ARG A 517 -0.91 -5.34 53.67
N ILE A 518 0.31 -5.65 54.12
CA ILE A 518 1.55 -5.53 53.33
C ILE A 518 1.48 -6.34 52.03
N ASP A 519 0.82 -7.51 52.03
CA ASP A 519 0.59 -8.35 50.84
C ASP A 519 -0.23 -7.65 49.74
N HIS A 520 -1.10 -6.71 50.12
CA HIS A 520 -1.90 -5.94 49.17
C HIS A 520 -1.04 -4.95 48.38
N ASN A 521 0.02 -4.39 48.98
CA ASN A 521 0.94 -3.47 48.29
C ASN A 521 1.77 -4.18 47.22
N ILE A 522 2.26 -5.39 47.50
CA ILE A 522 2.96 -6.21 46.50
C ILE A 522 1.99 -6.58 45.37
N THR A 523 0.78 -7.01 45.70
CA THR A 523 -0.25 -7.37 44.72
C THR A 523 -0.64 -6.18 43.83
N ILE A 524 -0.79 -4.98 44.40
CA ILE A 524 -1.03 -3.73 43.65
C ILE A 524 0.16 -3.41 42.73
N GLY A 525 1.40 -3.55 43.24
CA GLY A 525 2.62 -3.35 42.46
C GLY A 525 2.67 -4.25 41.22
N ILE A 526 2.41 -5.54 41.40
CA ILE A 526 2.34 -6.52 40.30
C ILE A 526 1.27 -6.12 39.28
N LYS A 527 0.04 -5.84 39.72
CA LYS A 527 -1.06 -5.43 38.81
C LYS A 527 -0.77 -4.13 38.07
N LYS A 528 -0.08 -3.16 38.68
CA LYS A 528 0.36 -1.92 38.01
C LYS A 528 1.38 -2.21 36.91
N ASP A 529 2.32 -3.11 37.15
CA ASP A 529 3.29 -3.55 36.13
C ASP A 529 2.60 -4.30 34.98
N GLU A 530 1.61 -5.15 35.28
CA GLU A 530 0.81 -5.84 34.26
C GLU A 530 0.07 -4.84 33.37
N LEU A 531 -0.54 -3.83 33.98
CA LEU A 531 -1.26 -2.77 33.29
C LEU A 531 -0.32 -1.97 32.38
N GLN A 532 0.89 -1.62 32.86
CA GLN A 532 1.88 -0.92 32.06
C GLN A 532 2.29 -1.74 30.83
N GLU A 533 2.37 -3.07 30.97
CA GLU A 533 2.70 -3.94 29.86
C GLU A 533 1.58 -4.11 28.84
N ILE A 534 0.32 -4.21 29.27
CA ILE A 534 -0.82 -4.19 28.35
C ILE A 534 -0.80 -2.87 27.57
N ASN A 535 -0.54 -1.73 28.23
CA ASN A 535 -0.42 -0.43 27.55
C ASN A 535 0.75 -0.40 26.55
N ASN A 536 1.90 -0.96 26.90
CA ASN A 536 3.05 -1.05 25.98
C ASN A 536 2.73 -1.91 24.75
N GLU A 537 2.00 -3.02 24.91
CA GLU A 537 1.56 -3.86 23.80
C GLU A 537 0.56 -3.12 22.89
N ILE A 538 -0.39 -2.40 23.48
CA ILE A 538 -1.31 -1.52 22.75
C ILE A 538 -0.53 -0.51 21.91
N VAL A 539 0.50 0.14 22.47
CA VAL A 539 1.34 1.11 21.73
C VAL A 539 2.06 0.46 20.54
N MET A 540 2.62 -0.74 20.72
CA MET A 540 3.31 -1.44 19.63
C MET A 540 2.35 -1.89 18.51
N LYS A 541 1.17 -2.39 18.86
CA LYS A 541 0.13 -2.72 17.87
C LYS A 541 -0.39 -1.48 17.13
N HIS A 542 -0.53 -0.34 17.81
CA HIS A 542 -0.83 0.93 17.14
C HIS A 542 0.25 1.34 16.12
N GLN A 543 1.53 1.06 16.37
CA GLN A 543 2.59 1.33 15.40
C GLN A 543 2.46 0.45 14.16
N VAL A 544 2.12 -0.84 14.33
CA VAL A 544 1.82 -1.77 13.23
C VAL A 544 0.63 -1.26 12.40
N LEU A 545 -0.49 -0.92 13.04
CA LEU A 545 -1.66 -0.36 12.35
C LEU A 545 -1.35 0.92 11.61
N LYS A 546 -0.63 1.86 12.24
CA LYS A 546 -0.21 3.11 11.59
C LYS A 546 0.58 2.81 10.31
N LYS A 547 1.45 1.79 10.34
CA LYS A 547 2.17 1.34 9.16
C LYS A 547 1.25 0.71 8.11
N LEU A 548 0.38 -0.23 8.49
CA LEU A 548 -0.60 -0.86 7.61
C LEU A 548 -1.48 0.19 6.90
N TYR A 549 -2.05 1.14 7.65
CA TYR A 549 -2.84 2.24 7.07
C TYR A 549 -2.02 3.10 6.10
N SER A 550 -0.75 3.39 6.41
CA SER A 550 0.13 4.10 5.48
C SER A 550 0.37 3.32 4.19
N ILE A 551 0.54 1.99 4.27
CA ILE A 551 0.76 1.12 3.12
C ILE A 551 -0.51 1.06 2.27
N ILE A 552 -1.65 0.77 2.90
CA ILE A 552 -2.98 0.72 2.27
C ILE A 552 -3.27 2.03 1.54
N LYS A 553 -3.09 3.18 2.20
CA LYS A 553 -3.35 4.50 1.59
C LYS A 553 -2.51 4.74 0.34
N LYS A 554 -1.21 4.40 0.37
CA LYS A 554 -0.34 4.52 -0.81
C LYS A 554 -0.79 3.61 -1.94
N MET A 555 -1.18 2.38 -1.60
CA MET A 555 -1.56 1.38 -2.58
C MET A 555 -2.92 1.68 -3.22
N VAL A 556 -3.88 2.20 -2.44
CA VAL A 556 -5.18 2.68 -2.92
C VAL A 556 -5.01 3.74 -4.02
N ARG A 557 -4.17 4.76 -3.81
CA ARG A 557 -3.89 5.79 -4.83
C ARG A 557 -3.28 5.20 -6.11
N ARG A 558 -2.40 4.21 -5.96
CA ARG A 558 -1.80 3.50 -7.09
C ARG A 558 -2.86 2.68 -7.83
N SER A 559 -3.73 1.96 -7.12
CA SER A 559 -4.85 1.21 -7.71
C SER A 559 -5.75 2.12 -8.54
N VAL A 560 -6.15 3.30 -8.04
CA VAL A 560 -6.92 4.30 -8.82
C VAL A 560 -6.21 4.63 -10.13
N GLY A 561 -4.91 4.91 -10.08
CA GLY A 561 -4.12 5.17 -11.28
C GLY A 561 -4.10 4.00 -12.27
N LYS A 562 -4.02 2.75 -11.78
CA LYS A 562 -4.04 1.55 -12.62
C LYS A 562 -5.41 1.29 -13.23
N ASN A 563 -6.48 1.44 -12.45
CA ASN A 563 -7.86 1.36 -12.90
C ASN A 563 -8.17 2.44 -13.96
N ALA A 564 -7.68 3.66 -13.79
CA ALA A 564 -7.85 4.73 -14.79
C ALA A 564 -7.13 4.44 -16.12
N ILE A 565 -5.90 3.91 -16.06
CA ILE A 565 -5.15 3.48 -17.26
C ILE A 565 -5.89 2.34 -17.95
N MET A 566 -6.34 1.34 -17.20
CA MET A 566 -7.10 0.21 -17.74
C MET A 566 -8.41 0.67 -18.37
N ARG A 567 -9.16 1.58 -17.73
CA ARG A 567 -10.39 2.15 -18.27
C ARG A 567 -10.15 2.87 -19.60
N LYS A 568 -9.12 3.72 -19.67
CA LYS A 568 -8.76 4.41 -20.94
C LYS A 568 -8.45 3.41 -22.05
N ALA A 569 -7.70 2.34 -21.73
CA ALA A 569 -7.37 1.30 -22.68
C ALA A 569 -8.61 0.50 -23.13
N ALA A 570 -9.52 0.18 -22.21
CA ALA A 570 -10.78 -0.49 -22.51
C ALA A 570 -11.70 0.38 -23.36
N ILE A 571 -11.79 1.70 -23.11
CA ILE A 571 -12.52 2.66 -23.95
C ILE A 571 -11.94 2.70 -25.36
N SER A 572 -10.62 2.83 -25.48
CA SER A 572 -9.93 2.83 -26.78
C SER A 572 -10.23 1.54 -27.56
N ARG A 573 -10.16 0.38 -26.88
CA ARG A 573 -10.52 -0.90 -27.47
C ARG A 573 -11.99 -0.98 -27.87
N LEU A 574 -12.91 -0.43 -27.06
CA LEU A 574 -14.33 -0.40 -27.38
C LEU A 574 -14.61 0.42 -28.65
N VAL A 575 -13.90 1.53 -28.85
CA VAL A 575 -13.98 2.33 -30.08
C VAL A 575 -13.49 1.54 -31.29
N ASP A 576 -12.35 0.85 -31.17
CA ASP A 576 -11.81 -0.04 -32.21
C ASP A 576 -12.82 -1.15 -32.58
N LEU A 577 -13.41 -1.81 -31.58
CA LEU A 577 -14.39 -2.88 -31.78
C LEU A 577 -15.64 -2.37 -32.51
N LYS A 578 -16.13 -1.19 -32.15
CA LYS A 578 -17.28 -0.57 -32.84
C LYS A 578 -16.96 -0.24 -34.30
N ARG A 579 -15.76 0.26 -34.59
CA ARG A 579 -15.31 0.50 -35.98
C ARG A 579 -15.24 -0.80 -36.77
N ASN A 580 -14.61 -1.84 -36.21
CA ASN A 580 -14.50 -3.15 -36.86
C ASN A 580 -15.86 -3.80 -37.12
N LYS A 581 -16.84 -3.60 -36.22
CA LYS A 581 -18.22 -4.10 -36.40
C LYS A 581 -18.93 -3.41 -37.58
N ILE A 582 -18.74 -2.11 -37.74
CA ILE A 582 -19.28 -1.36 -38.90
C ILE A 582 -18.63 -1.85 -40.20
N GLU A 583 -17.31 -2.05 -40.20
CA GLU A 583 -16.58 -2.53 -41.37
C GLU A 583 -16.97 -3.96 -41.75
N MET A 584 -17.13 -4.87 -40.78
CA MET A 584 -17.64 -6.21 -41.05
C MET A 584 -19.09 -6.20 -41.54
N LYS A 585 -19.95 -5.32 -41.03
CA LYS A 585 -21.33 -5.17 -41.55
C LYS A 585 -21.32 -4.79 -43.03
N LYS A 586 -20.43 -3.87 -43.44
CA LYS A 586 -20.24 -3.51 -44.86
C LYS A 586 -19.72 -4.70 -45.68
N GLN A 587 -18.74 -5.44 -45.17
CA GLN A 587 -18.20 -6.63 -45.85
C GLN A 587 -19.26 -7.73 -46.04
N ILE A 588 -20.08 -8.00 -45.02
CA ILE A 588 -21.19 -8.95 -45.10
C ILE A 588 -22.23 -8.48 -46.12
N GLN A 589 -22.63 -7.21 -46.11
CA GLN A 589 -23.57 -6.66 -47.09
C GLN A 589 -23.06 -6.77 -48.54
N MET A 590 -21.77 -6.50 -48.76
CA MET A 590 -21.16 -6.69 -50.09
C MET A 590 -21.16 -8.17 -50.52
N LEU A 591 -20.86 -9.09 -49.60
CA LEU A 591 -20.90 -10.53 -49.88
C LEU A 591 -22.31 -11.03 -50.15
N MET A 592 -23.32 -10.52 -49.44
CA MET A 592 -24.73 -10.82 -49.73
C MET A 592 -25.13 -10.34 -51.11
N LYS A 593 -24.74 -9.11 -51.49
CA LYS A 593 -25.00 -8.56 -52.83
C LYS A 593 -24.29 -9.38 -53.94
N LYS A 594 -23.05 -9.81 -53.69
CA LYS A 594 -22.34 -10.73 -54.61
C LYS A 594 -23.02 -12.09 -54.69
N ALA A 595 -23.46 -12.65 -53.57
CA ALA A 595 -24.17 -13.94 -53.55
C ALA A 595 -25.48 -13.89 -54.36
N SER A 596 -26.21 -12.76 -54.35
CA SER A 596 -27.42 -12.59 -55.15
C SER A 596 -27.18 -12.45 -56.66
N GLN A 597 -25.93 -12.20 -57.08
CA GLN A 597 -25.56 -11.91 -58.46
C GLN A 597 -24.64 -12.98 -59.08
N SER A 598 -24.24 -13.99 -58.30
CA SER A 598 -23.23 -14.99 -58.68
C SER A 598 -23.85 -16.35 -59.06
N PRO A 599 -23.23 -17.13 -59.95
CA PRO A 599 -23.65 -18.49 -60.30
C PRO A 599 -23.57 -19.45 -59.09
N VAL A 600 -24.38 -20.51 -59.10
CA VAL A 600 -24.63 -21.44 -57.97
C VAL A 600 -23.34 -22.00 -57.32
N LYS A 601 -22.28 -22.24 -58.12
CA LYS A 601 -20.97 -22.73 -57.63
C LYS A 601 -20.19 -21.68 -56.80
N GLU A 602 -20.36 -20.39 -57.07
CA GLU A 602 -19.74 -19.31 -56.29
C GLU A 602 -20.54 -19.00 -55.01
N VAL A 603 -21.86 -19.18 -55.05
CA VAL A 603 -22.75 -18.95 -53.90
C VAL A 603 -22.38 -19.84 -52.71
N THR A 604 -21.97 -21.09 -52.93
CA THR A 604 -21.52 -21.99 -51.85
C THR A 604 -20.22 -21.52 -51.20
N GLN A 605 -19.27 -20.97 -51.98
CA GLN A 605 -18.04 -20.38 -51.43
C GLN A 605 -18.35 -19.09 -50.66
N ILE A 606 -19.24 -18.24 -51.18
CA ILE A 606 -19.68 -17.02 -50.50
C ILE A 606 -20.43 -17.35 -49.19
N LYS A 607 -21.29 -18.37 -49.16
CA LYS A 607 -21.96 -18.85 -47.93
C LYS A 607 -20.96 -19.32 -46.86
N LYS A 608 -19.91 -20.06 -47.24
CA LYS A 608 -18.83 -20.45 -46.30
C LYS A 608 -18.11 -19.24 -45.72
N LEU A 609 -17.85 -18.24 -46.56
CA LEU A 609 -17.18 -17.00 -46.19
C LEU A 609 -18.06 -16.11 -45.29
N MET A 610 -19.37 -16.01 -45.57
CA MET A 610 -20.36 -15.36 -44.69
C MET A 610 -20.42 -16.04 -43.31
N LYS A 611 -20.46 -17.37 -43.25
CA LYS A 611 -20.46 -18.10 -41.96
C LYS A 611 -19.21 -17.83 -41.13
N LYS A 612 -18.06 -17.59 -41.78
CA LYS A 612 -16.81 -17.17 -41.11
C LYS A 612 -16.92 -15.74 -40.55
N TYR A 613 -17.47 -14.81 -41.32
CA TYR A 613 -17.70 -13.43 -40.87
C TYR A 613 -18.74 -13.32 -39.76
N GLU A 614 -19.79 -14.14 -39.78
CA GLU A 614 -20.78 -14.21 -38.70
C GLU A 614 -20.15 -14.69 -37.38
N ARG A 615 -19.22 -15.65 -37.42
CA ARG A 615 -18.47 -16.08 -36.23
C ARG A 615 -17.58 -14.95 -35.69
N GLN A 616 -16.90 -14.22 -36.58
CA GLN A 616 -16.11 -13.05 -36.19
C GLN A 616 -16.99 -11.93 -35.62
N ALA A 617 -18.19 -11.71 -36.18
CA ALA A 617 -19.16 -10.75 -35.65
C ALA A 617 -19.63 -11.13 -34.24
N ALA A 618 -19.95 -12.40 -34.00
CA ALA A 618 -20.31 -12.89 -32.67
C ALA A 618 -19.17 -12.68 -31.65
N GLN A 619 -17.92 -12.94 -32.04
CA GLN A 619 -16.74 -12.66 -31.20
C GLN A 619 -16.58 -11.16 -30.91
N LEU A 620 -16.75 -10.27 -31.89
CA LEU A 620 -16.68 -8.83 -31.65
C LEU A 620 -17.79 -8.34 -30.71
N VAL A 621 -19.00 -8.89 -30.80
CA VAL A 621 -20.10 -8.55 -29.87
C VAL A 621 -19.75 -8.99 -28.45
N GLY A 622 -19.24 -10.21 -28.27
CA GLY A 622 -18.77 -10.69 -26.97
C GLY A 622 -17.62 -9.83 -26.41
N GLU A 623 -16.65 -9.44 -27.24
CA GLU A 623 -15.56 -8.55 -26.84
C GLU A 623 -16.08 -7.14 -26.49
N GLU A 624 -17.07 -6.61 -27.22
CA GLU A 624 -17.69 -5.31 -26.96
C GLU A 624 -18.34 -5.30 -25.56
N MET A 625 -19.11 -6.33 -25.24
CA MET A 625 -19.77 -6.47 -23.93
C MET A 625 -18.76 -6.64 -22.81
N TYR A 626 -17.76 -7.50 -23.01
CA TYR A 626 -16.66 -7.68 -22.07
C TYR A 626 -15.96 -6.34 -21.78
N MET A 627 -15.63 -5.55 -22.81
CA MET A 627 -14.97 -4.25 -22.62
C MET A 627 -15.88 -3.21 -21.95
N LYS A 628 -17.20 -3.23 -22.22
CA LYS A 628 -18.17 -2.39 -21.49
C LYS A 628 -18.19 -2.71 -20.01
N GLN A 629 -18.28 -3.99 -19.64
CA GLN A 629 -18.27 -4.39 -18.24
C GLN A 629 -16.93 -4.11 -17.56
N MET A 630 -15.82 -4.22 -18.29
CA MET A 630 -14.50 -3.82 -17.78
C MET A 630 -14.44 -2.32 -17.43
N ILE A 631 -15.01 -1.46 -18.29
CA ILE A 631 -15.09 -0.01 -18.03
C ILE A 631 -15.90 0.26 -16.76
N GLU A 632 -17.05 -0.39 -16.61
CA GLU A 632 -17.91 -0.22 -15.43
C GLU A 632 -17.25 -0.76 -14.16
N LEU A 633 -16.58 -1.90 -14.22
CA LEU A 633 -15.78 -2.44 -13.11
C LEU A 633 -14.70 -1.44 -12.66
N CYS A 634 -13.94 -0.85 -13.60
CA CYS A 634 -12.95 0.17 -13.26
C CYS A 634 -13.60 1.43 -12.62
N LYS A 635 -14.76 1.88 -13.12
CA LYS A 635 -15.49 3.01 -12.52
C LYS A 635 -15.97 2.69 -11.10
N GLU A 636 -16.45 1.47 -10.87
CA GLU A 636 -16.89 1.03 -9.54
C GLU A 636 -15.73 0.97 -8.56
N ARG A 637 -14.58 0.42 -8.97
CA ARG A 637 -13.35 0.42 -8.16
C ARG A 637 -12.89 1.84 -7.83
N GLU A 638 -12.86 2.76 -8.81
CA GLU A 638 -12.48 4.15 -8.59
C GLU A 638 -13.46 4.90 -7.65
N SER A 639 -14.76 4.77 -7.89
CA SER A 639 -15.80 5.42 -7.07
C SER A 639 -15.87 4.84 -5.66
N GLY A 640 -15.65 3.53 -5.53
CA GLY A 640 -15.55 2.82 -4.28
C GLY A 640 -14.40 3.30 -3.39
N ILE A 641 -13.26 3.61 -4.00
CA ILE A 641 -12.13 4.24 -3.30
C ILE A 641 -12.48 5.65 -2.81
N ARG A 642 -13.07 6.50 -3.67
CA ARG A 642 -13.46 7.87 -3.29
C ARG A 642 -14.48 7.89 -2.15
N ARG A 643 -15.49 7.03 -2.23
CA ARG A 643 -16.51 6.87 -1.16
C ARG A 643 -15.88 6.45 0.16
N ARG A 644 -14.89 5.56 0.13
CA ARG A 644 -14.12 5.17 1.33
C ARG A 644 -13.29 6.31 1.91
N GLU A 645 -12.61 7.10 1.07
CA GLU A 645 -11.84 8.27 1.54
C GLU A 645 -12.76 9.33 2.19
N GLU A 646 -13.94 9.58 1.62
CA GLU A 646 -14.94 10.50 2.19
C GLU A 646 -15.44 9.98 3.56
N LYS A 647 -15.77 8.69 3.64
CA LYS A 647 -16.16 8.03 4.91
C LYS A 647 -15.08 8.21 5.97
N GLU A 648 -13.82 7.92 5.64
CA GLU A 648 -12.70 8.04 6.59
C GLU A 648 -12.51 9.48 7.10
N MET A 649 -12.73 10.49 6.25
CA MET A 649 -12.63 11.89 6.69
C MET A 649 -13.73 12.25 7.68
N LYS A 650 -14.97 11.83 7.43
CA LYS A 650 -16.10 12.05 8.35
C LYS A 650 -15.89 11.32 9.68
N ILE A 651 -15.45 10.06 9.63
CA ILE A 651 -15.08 9.28 10.82
C ILE A 651 -14.00 10.01 11.64
N LYS A 652 -12.94 10.53 11.01
CA LYS A 652 -11.89 11.28 11.72
C LYS A 652 -12.40 12.58 12.32
N GLY A 653 -13.31 13.27 11.64
CA GLY A 653 -14.00 14.46 12.17
C GLY A 653 -14.74 14.12 13.45
N ALA A 654 -15.57 13.09 13.40
CA ALA A 654 -16.33 12.60 14.54
C ALA A 654 -15.43 12.13 15.69
N GLN A 655 -14.38 11.35 15.41
CA GLN A 655 -13.42 10.88 16.42
C GLN A 655 -12.78 12.03 17.21
N LYS A 656 -12.47 13.17 16.57
CA LYS A 656 -11.95 14.36 17.27
C LYS A 656 -12.98 14.92 18.26
N SER A 657 -14.24 15.07 17.84
CA SER A 657 -15.32 15.53 18.73
C SER A 657 -15.60 14.51 19.85
N THR A 658 -15.57 13.21 19.54
CA THR A 658 -15.69 12.10 20.51
C THR A 658 -14.57 12.16 21.57
N GLN A 659 -13.32 12.38 21.17
CA GLN A 659 -12.19 12.56 22.10
C GLN A 659 -12.36 13.80 23.00
N LYS A 660 -12.79 14.94 22.43
CA LYS A 660 -13.14 16.13 23.22
C LYS A 660 -14.23 15.80 24.25
N GLY A 661 -15.26 15.06 23.84
CA GLY A 661 -16.34 14.61 24.71
C GLY A 661 -15.84 13.78 25.89
N PHE A 662 -15.00 12.77 25.64
CA PHE A 662 -14.38 11.97 26.70
C PHE A 662 -13.53 12.81 27.66
N ILE A 663 -12.71 13.74 27.15
CA ILE A 663 -11.87 14.61 27.98
C ILE A 663 -12.73 15.52 28.87
N ILE A 664 -13.81 16.08 28.33
CA ILE A 664 -14.74 16.93 29.10
C ILE A 664 -15.42 16.12 30.20
N ASN A 665 -15.92 14.92 29.90
CA ASN A 665 -16.55 14.04 30.88
C ASN A 665 -15.57 13.66 32.00
N GLN A 666 -14.30 13.37 31.69
CA GLN A 666 -13.28 13.10 32.69
C GLN A 666 -12.99 14.32 33.58
N LYS A 667 -12.86 15.52 32.98
CA LYS A 667 -12.64 16.76 33.74
C LYS A 667 -13.82 17.07 34.68
N MET A 668 -15.04 16.88 34.18
CA MET A 668 -16.26 17.07 34.95
C MET A 668 -16.32 16.10 36.14
N SER A 669 -16.15 14.81 35.90
CA SER A 669 -16.13 13.77 36.94
C SER A 669 -15.09 14.07 38.04
N LYS A 670 -13.87 14.46 37.67
CA LYS A 670 -12.82 14.81 38.63
C LYS A 670 -13.20 16.03 39.48
N LYS A 671 -13.66 17.11 38.85
CA LYS A 671 -14.02 18.36 39.54
C LYS A 671 -15.25 18.19 40.44
N GLU A 672 -16.20 17.37 40.02
CA GLU A 672 -17.38 17.04 40.81
C GLU A 672 -17.01 16.23 42.06
N SER A 673 -16.12 15.25 41.94
CA SER A 673 -15.59 14.50 43.09
C SER A 673 -14.96 15.43 44.12
N GLN A 674 -14.08 16.34 43.68
CA GLN A 674 -13.41 17.32 44.55
C GLN A 674 -14.42 18.28 45.22
N TYR A 675 -15.47 18.65 44.51
CA TYR A 675 -16.54 19.48 45.06
C TYR A 675 -17.31 18.74 46.15
N ARG A 676 -17.77 17.52 45.88
CA ARG A 676 -18.52 16.68 46.84
C ARG A 676 -17.70 16.44 48.11
N GLU A 677 -16.42 16.12 47.95
CA GLU A 677 -15.49 15.96 49.05
C GLU A 677 -15.36 17.25 49.89
N SER A 678 -15.16 18.41 49.24
CA SER A 678 -15.04 19.70 49.94
C SER A 678 -16.30 20.05 50.75
N ILE A 679 -17.48 19.77 50.21
CA ILE A 679 -18.75 19.99 50.92
C ILE A 679 -18.95 18.99 52.05
N ASN A 680 -18.69 17.71 51.82
CA ASN A 680 -18.85 16.68 52.84
C ASN A 680 -17.90 16.92 54.02
N ASN A 681 -16.65 17.31 53.74
CA ASN A 681 -15.69 17.69 54.77
C ASN A 681 -16.14 18.94 55.53
N ALA A 682 -16.65 19.97 54.82
CA ALA A 682 -17.20 21.15 55.48
C ALA A 682 -18.40 20.80 56.39
N LYS A 683 -19.33 19.96 55.92
CA LYS A 683 -20.48 19.48 56.72
C LYS A 683 -20.04 18.67 57.94
N ARG A 684 -19.08 17.75 57.76
CA ARG A 684 -18.53 16.93 58.85
C ARG A 684 -17.85 17.79 59.91
N LEU A 685 -17.05 18.77 59.52
CA LEU A 685 -16.40 19.70 60.44
C LEU A 685 -17.41 20.65 61.11
N THR A 686 -18.45 21.08 60.40
CA THR A 686 -19.53 21.90 60.99
C THR A 686 -20.23 21.15 62.12
N ARG A 687 -20.52 19.85 61.95
CA ARG A 687 -21.10 19.00 63.02
C ARG A 687 -20.17 18.80 64.21
N LYS A 688 -18.85 18.90 64.01
CA LYS A 688 -17.87 18.76 65.09
C LYS A 688 -17.70 20.04 65.91
N MET A 689 -18.07 21.21 65.39
CA MET A 689 -17.96 22.49 66.11
C MET A 689 -18.74 22.53 67.43
N GLU A 690 -19.78 21.70 67.58
CA GLU A 690 -20.59 21.60 68.79
C GLU A 690 -19.84 20.93 69.97
N ILE A 691 -18.71 20.27 69.72
CA ILE A 691 -18.04 19.35 70.67
C ILE A 691 -16.61 19.84 71.02
N VAL A 692 -16.13 20.96 70.48
CA VAL A 692 -14.74 21.43 70.66
C VAL A 692 -14.68 22.69 71.53
N GLU A 693 -13.58 22.89 72.25
CA GLU A 693 -13.34 24.07 73.09
C GLU A 693 -13.29 25.38 72.28
N ASP A 694 -13.60 26.51 72.93
CA ASP A 694 -13.81 27.80 72.25
C ASP A 694 -12.59 28.33 71.47
N LYS A 695 -11.37 28.01 71.90
CA LYS A 695 -10.13 28.38 71.19
C LYS A 695 -10.00 27.66 69.84
N ASP A 696 -10.41 26.40 69.76
CA ASP A 696 -10.37 25.59 68.54
C ASP A 696 -11.57 25.84 67.60
N LYS A 697 -12.70 26.34 68.13
CA LYS A 697 -13.86 26.74 67.31
C LYS A 697 -13.50 27.81 66.28
N VAL A 698 -12.66 28.77 66.64
CA VAL A 698 -12.21 29.85 65.73
C VAL A 698 -11.40 29.26 64.56
N ILE A 699 -10.48 28.35 64.85
CA ILE A 699 -9.65 27.66 63.86
C ILE A 699 -10.51 26.80 62.93
N LEU A 700 -11.42 26.00 63.50
CA LEU A 700 -12.35 25.16 62.74
C LEU A 700 -13.29 25.98 61.84
N SER A 701 -13.81 27.11 62.33
CA SER A 701 -14.65 28.03 61.56
C SER A 701 -13.90 28.60 60.35
N ALA A 702 -12.64 29.01 60.54
CA ALA A 702 -11.79 29.48 59.44
C ALA A 702 -11.53 28.38 58.39
N ILE A 703 -11.30 27.13 58.82
CA ILE A 703 -11.12 25.98 57.93
C ILE A 703 -12.42 25.68 57.14
N ILE A 704 -13.59 25.70 57.80
CA ILE A 704 -14.89 25.53 57.15
C ILE A 704 -15.13 26.64 56.12
N GLY A 705 -14.80 27.90 56.48
CA GLY A 705 -14.86 29.05 55.56
C GLY A 705 -14.01 28.83 54.30
N LYS A 706 -12.77 28.36 54.47
CA LYS A 706 -11.86 28.01 53.35
C LYS A 706 -12.43 26.88 52.48
N LEU A 707 -12.98 25.82 53.09
CA LEU A 707 -13.60 24.71 52.37
C LEU A 707 -14.85 25.14 51.58
N ARG A 708 -15.71 25.99 52.17
CA ARG A 708 -16.87 26.56 51.49
C ARG A 708 -16.47 27.49 50.34
N LYS A 709 -15.40 28.27 50.48
CA LYS A 709 -14.85 29.12 49.39
C LYS A 709 -14.29 28.27 48.25
N ARG A 710 -13.55 27.19 48.58
CA ARG A 710 -13.06 26.19 47.61
C ARG A 710 -14.21 25.50 46.87
N ALA A 711 -15.26 25.10 47.58
CA ALA A 711 -16.46 24.51 46.98
C ALA A 711 -17.16 25.49 46.00
N ARG A 712 -17.30 26.77 46.37
CA ARG A 712 -17.86 27.81 45.48
C ARG A 712 -17.03 27.98 44.19
N HIS A 713 -15.70 28.00 44.32
CA HIS A 713 -14.81 28.06 43.14
C HIS A 713 -14.97 26.82 42.24
N LEU A 714 -14.98 25.62 42.83
CA LEU A 714 -15.19 24.37 42.09
C LEU A 714 -16.57 24.32 41.40
N ALA A 715 -17.62 24.86 42.02
CA ALA A 715 -18.94 24.98 41.40
C ALA A 715 -18.94 25.91 40.17
N PHE A 716 -18.23 27.04 40.25
CA PHE A 716 -18.06 27.95 39.12
C PHE A 716 -17.30 27.28 37.96
N GLU A 717 -16.21 26.57 38.25
CA GLU A 717 -15.48 25.79 37.25
C GLU A 717 -16.34 24.70 36.61
N LEU A 718 -17.15 23.98 37.41
CA LEU A 718 -18.09 22.97 36.92
C LEU A 718 -19.13 23.58 35.95
N LYS A 719 -19.66 24.78 36.27
CA LYS A 719 -20.57 25.51 35.38
C LYS A 719 -19.91 25.86 34.04
N ASN A 720 -18.63 26.25 34.05
CA ASN A 720 -17.88 26.53 32.82
C ASN A 720 -17.56 25.28 32.00
N ILE A 721 -17.26 24.16 32.66
CA ILE A 721 -17.05 22.86 32.00
C ILE A 721 -18.37 22.37 31.38
N GLU A 722 -19.51 22.56 32.05
CA GLU A 722 -20.84 22.21 31.54
C GLU A 722 -21.23 23.03 30.31
N LYS A 723 -20.95 24.34 30.29
CA LYS A 723 -21.12 25.16 29.06
C LYS A 723 -20.34 24.59 27.87
N LYS A 724 -19.08 24.20 28.09
CA LYS A 724 -18.24 23.57 27.04
C LYS A 724 -18.76 22.20 26.64
N ARG A 725 -19.29 21.42 27.61
CA ARG A 725 -19.91 20.13 27.35
C ARG A 725 -21.12 20.24 26.44
N ARG A 726 -21.99 21.24 26.65
CA ARG A 726 -23.20 21.46 25.82
C ARG A 726 -22.84 21.67 24.35
N VAL A 727 -21.83 22.48 24.06
CA VAL A 727 -21.34 22.71 22.69
C VAL A 727 -20.86 21.41 22.06
N VAL A 728 -19.97 20.67 22.75
CA VAL A 728 -19.44 19.40 22.24
C VAL A 728 -20.53 18.32 22.12
N SER A 729 -21.51 18.32 23.02
CA SER A 729 -22.68 17.43 22.97
C SER A 729 -23.55 17.71 21.74
N GLY A 730 -23.76 18.99 21.39
CA GLY A 730 -24.42 19.40 20.15
C GLY A 730 -23.68 18.90 18.91
N GLU A 731 -22.36 19.12 18.84
CA GLU A 731 -21.52 18.58 17.75
C GLU A 731 -21.65 17.05 17.62
N LEU A 732 -21.65 16.32 18.74
CA LEU A 732 -21.75 14.86 18.76
C LEU A 732 -23.12 14.35 18.26
N VAL A 733 -24.21 15.04 18.60
CA VAL A 733 -25.56 14.72 18.11
C VAL A 733 -25.65 14.98 16.61
N GLU A 734 -25.10 16.09 16.14
CA GLU A 734 -25.06 16.42 14.71
C GLU A 734 -24.29 15.36 13.92
N TRP A 735 -23.13 14.93 14.42
CA TRP A 735 -22.37 13.83 13.82
C TRP A 735 -23.17 12.53 13.76
N LYS A 736 -23.87 12.16 14.85
CA LYS A 736 -24.73 10.96 14.86
C LYS A 736 -25.81 11.04 13.79
N TYR A 737 -26.53 12.16 13.72
CA TYR A 737 -27.57 12.38 12.73
C TYR A 737 -27.05 12.28 11.29
N GLN A 738 -25.90 12.90 11.00
CA GLN A 738 -25.25 12.80 9.69
C GLN A 738 -24.87 11.35 9.36
N PHE A 739 -24.37 10.57 10.32
CA PHE A 739 -24.06 9.16 10.12
C PHE A 739 -25.29 8.29 9.88
N ASP A 740 -26.38 8.51 10.61
CA ASP A 740 -27.64 7.78 10.43
C ASP A 740 -28.25 8.06 9.05
N GLN A 741 -28.29 9.33 8.61
CA GLN A 741 -28.69 9.70 7.25
C GLN A 741 -27.82 9.05 6.18
N MET A 742 -26.49 9.04 6.40
CA MET A 742 -25.55 8.40 5.48
C MET A 742 -25.78 6.89 5.37
N ILE A 743 -26.05 6.18 6.47
CA ILE A 743 -26.41 4.75 6.45
C ILE A 743 -27.69 4.53 5.65
N ALA A 744 -28.74 5.30 5.92
CA ALA A 744 -30.02 5.14 5.25
C ALA A 744 -29.90 5.36 3.74
N LYS A 745 -29.28 6.48 3.32
CA LYS A 745 -29.03 6.79 1.92
C LYS A 745 -28.22 5.68 1.24
N ARG A 746 -27.15 5.22 1.90
CA ARG A 746 -26.25 4.22 1.33
C ARG A 746 -26.89 2.83 1.23
N SER A 747 -27.74 2.46 2.18
CA SER A 747 -28.49 1.20 2.15
C SER A 747 -29.45 1.15 0.96
N ASN A 748 -30.14 2.26 0.67
CA ASN A 748 -31.03 2.35 -0.48
C ASN A 748 -30.25 2.32 -1.81
N GLU A 749 -29.16 3.09 -1.91
CA GLU A 749 -28.27 3.04 -3.08
C GLU A 749 -27.70 1.63 -3.31
N TYR A 750 -27.31 0.94 -2.25
CA TYR A 750 -26.81 -0.43 -2.32
C TYR A 750 -27.87 -1.38 -2.88
N ARG A 751 -29.08 -1.40 -2.29
CA ARG A 751 -30.18 -2.27 -2.74
C ARG A 751 -30.52 -2.07 -4.22
N PHE A 752 -30.70 -0.81 -4.62
CA PHE A 752 -31.05 -0.46 -6.00
C PHE A 752 -29.97 -0.87 -7.00
N GLU A 753 -28.71 -0.56 -6.70
CA GLU A 753 -27.62 -0.84 -7.62
C GLU A 753 -27.21 -2.31 -7.65
N HIS A 754 -27.37 -3.03 -6.53
CA HIS A 754 -27.15 -4.46 -6.46
C HIS A 754 -28.20 -5.22 -7.28
N GLY A 755 -29.49 -4.85 -7.16
CA GLY A 755 -30.56 -5.40 -8.00
C GLY A 755 -30.32 -5.21 -9.51
N LYS A 756 -29.83 -4.04 -9.94
CA LYS A 756 -29.44 -3.82 -11.35
C LYS A 756 -28.36 -4.80 -11.85
N LEU A 757 -27.44 -5.21 -10.98
CA LEU A 757 -26.38 -6.17 -11.33
C LEU A 757 -26.93 -7.59 -11.39
N GLU A 758 -27.87 -7.95 -10.52
CA GLU A 758 -28.60 -9.22 -10.58
C GLU A 758 -29.38 -9.34 -11.89
N ASP A 759 -30.16 -8.31 -12.24
CA ASP A 759 -30.89 -8.22 -13.52
C ASP A 759 -29.95 -8.31 -14.73
N LEU A 760 -28.75 -7.74 -14.61
CA LEU A 760 -27.74 -7.80 -15.67
C LEU A 760 -27.17 -9.21 -15.80
N ILE A 761 -26.91 -9.92 -14.70
CA ILE A 761 -26.47 -11.33 -14.74
C ILE A 761 -27.55 -12.18 -15.39
N GLU A 762 -28.82 -11.99 -15.04
CA GLU A 762 -29.91 -12.76 -15.62
C GLU A 762 -30.04 -12.52 -17.12
N ARG A 763 -29.96 -11.25 -17.56
CA ARG A 763 -29.91 -10.90 -19.00
C ARG A 763 -28.72 -11.53 -19.71
N LEU A 764 -27.52 -11.45 -19.13
CA LEU A 764 -26.32 -12.04 -19.72
C LEU A 764 -26.42 -13.57 -19.84
N LYS A 765 -27.07 -14.25 -18.89
CA LYS A 765 -27.34 -15.69 -18.97
C LYS A 765 -28.35 -16.01 -20.07
N LYS A 766 -29.46 -15.27 -20.17
CA LYS A 766 -30.43 -15.42 -21.27
C LYS A 766 -29.80 -15.17 -22.65
N GLU A 767 -28.89 -14.20 -22.75
CA GLU A 767 -28.11 -13.94 -23.97
C GLU A 767 -27.06 -15.04 -24.24
N GLU A 768 -26.45 -15.62 -23.20
CA GLU A 768 -25.59 -16.81 -23.32
C GLU A 768 -26.37 -18.01 -23.89
N ASP A 769 -27.59 -18.24 -23.40
CA ASP A 769 -28.46 -19.37 -23.78
C ASP A 769 -29.12 -19.20 -25.16
N SER A 770 -29.39 -17.95 -25.59
CA SER A 770 -30.02 -17.66 -26.90
C SER A 770 -29.01 -17.53 -28.06
N ILE A 771 -27.75 -17.21 -27.78
CA ILE A 771 -26.66 -17.06 -28.79
C ILE A 771 -25.81 -18.34 -28.88
N VAL A 772 -26.41 -19.51 -28.63
CA VAL A 772 -25.75 -20.81 -28.77
C VAL A 772 -25.63 -21.16 -30.25
N CYS A 773 -24.54 -20.72 -30.91
CA CYS A 773 -23.97 -21.40 -32.10
C CYS A 773 -22.57 -20.91 -32.57
N LYS A 774 -21.94 -19.84 -32.04
CA LYS A 774 -20.79 -19.19 -32.73
C LYS A 774 -19.57 -18.78 -31.88
N GLY A 775 -19.19 -19.56 -30.85
CA GLY A 775 -17.84 -19.47 -30.24
C GLY A 775 -17.57 -18.27 -29.30
N SER A 776 -18.60 -17.61 -28.78
CA SER A 776 -18.53 -16.45 -27.86
C SER A 776 -18.76 -16.79 -26.38
N ARG A 777 -19.15 -18.03 -26.05
CA ARG A 777 -19.55 -18.46 -24.67
C ARG A 777 -18.54 -18.08 -23.60
N GLY A 778 -17.26 -18.37 -23.80
CA GLY A 778 -16.21 -18.04 -22.83
C GLY A 778 -16.09 -16.54 -22.52
N LEU A 779 -16.47 -15.65 -23.45
CA LEU A 779 -16.50 -14.20 -23.20
C LEU A 779 -17.71 -13.81 -22.34
N TYR A 780 -18.87 -14.44 -22.53
CA TYR A 780 -20.05 -14.22 -21.69
C TYR A 780 -19.80 -14.72 -20.27
N GLU A 781 -19.24 -15.92 -20.09
CA GLU A 781 -18.86 -16.43 -18.77
C GLU A 781 -17.88 -15.49 -18.05
N GLN A 782 -16.88 -14.96 -18.77
CA GLN A 782 -15.95 -13.96 -18.23
C GLN A 782 -16.66 -12.64 -17.88
N THR A 783 -17.62 -12.23 -18.69
CA THR A 783 -18.43 -11.03 -18.47
C THR A 783 -19.30 -11.18 -17.23
N ILE A 784 -19.98 -12.33 -17.06
CA ILE A 784 -20.76 -12.66 -15.87
C ILE A 784 -19.86 -12.69 -14.63
N LYS A 785 -18.66 -13.28 -14.71
CA LYS A 785 -17.68 -13.24 -13.60
C LYS A 785 -17.31 -11.81 -13.21
N MET A 786 -17.11 -10.90 -14.17
CA MET A 786 -16.85 -9.49 -13.85
C MET A 786 -18.07 -8.81 -13.20
N VAL A 787 -19.29 -9.11 -13.63
CA VAL A 787 -20.50 -8.55 -12.99
C VAL A 787 -20.65 -9.09 -11.56
N LYS A 788 -20.34 -10.36 -11.30
CA LYS A 788 -20.28 -10.90 -9.93
C LYS A 788 -19.20 -10.22 -9.09
N GLU A 789 -18.04 -9.92 -9.67
CA GLU A 789 -16.98 -9.20 -8.98
C GLU A 789 -17.42 -7.77 -8.60
N ARG A 790 -18.12 -7.09 -9.51
CA ARG A 790 -18.77 -5.79 -9.26
C ARG A 790 -19.74 -5.86 -8.07
N MET A 791 -20.56 -6.92 -7.99
CA MET A 791 -21.44 -7.16 -6.84
C MET A 791 -20.65 -7.34 -5.55
N GLY A 792 -19.63 -8.19 -5.57
CA GLY A 792 -18.78 -8.44 -4.39
C GLY A 792 -18.08 -7.19 -3.87
N ILE A 793 -17.61 -6.31 -4.76
CA ILE A 793 -17.03 -5.00 -4.38
C ILE A 793 -18.07 -4.15 -3.65
N ARG A 794 -19.31 -4.10 -4.13
CA ARG A 794 -20.39 -3.31 -3.52
C ARG A 794 -20.84 -3.88 -2.17
N GLU A 795 -20.92 -5.20 -2.06
CA GLU A 795 -21.23 -5.91 -0.82
C GLU A 795 -20.18 -5.63 0.26
N GLU A 796 -18.90 -5.83 -0.08
CA GLU A 796 -17.80 -5.59 0.86
C GLU A 796 -17.75 -4.11 1.27
N GLU A 797 -17.91 -3.18 0.32
CA GLU A 797 -17.95 -1.75 0.61
C GLU A 797 -19.11 -1.35 1.51
N PHE A 798 -20.31 -1.90 1.28
CA PHE A 798 -21.47 -1.59 2.10
C PHE A 798 -21.33 -2.16 3.52
N LYS A 799 -20.85 -3.40 3.63
CA LYS A 799 -20.58 -4.04 4.93
C LYS A 799 -19.55 -3.24 5.73
N ASP A 800 -18.42 -2.90 5.11
CA ASP A 800 -17.37 -2.07 5.71
C ASP A 800 -17.86 -0.68 6.13
N PHE A 801 -18.72 -0.08 5.30
CA PHE A 801 -19.31 1.22 5.59
C PHE A 801 -20.22 1.15 6.81
N LYS A 802 -21.12 0.16 6.84
CA LYS A 802 -22.09 -0.05 7.92
C LYS A 802 -21.40 -0.35 9.25
N ASP A 803 -20.45 -1.29 9.25
CA ASP A 803 -19.77 -1.73 10.48
C ASP A 803 -18.96 -0.60 11.12
N GLU A 804 -18.18 0.14 10.33
CA GLU A 804 -17.36 1.24 10.85
C GLU A 804 -18.23 2.42 11.35
N ILE A 805 -19.29 2.79 10.63
CA ILE A 805 -20.16 3.88 11.08
C ILE A 805 -20.90 3.47 12.36
N HIS A 806 -21.41 2.24 12.45
CA HIS A 806 -22.03 1.75 13.69
C HIS A 806 -21.06 1.77 14.87
N GLN A 807 -19.78 1.45 14.64
CA GLN A 807 -18.76 1.54 15.67
C GLN A 807 -18.56 2.99 16.14
N ILE A 808 -18.46 3.95 15.22
CA ILE A 808 -18.35 5.37 15.57
C ILE A 808 -19.61 5.91 16.24
N ILE A 809 -20.80 5.52 15.82
CA ILE A 809 -22.05 5.87 16.50
C ILE A 809 -22.03 5.36 17.95
N LYS A 810 -21.55 4.12 18.19
CA LYS A 810 -21.38 3.60 19.55
C LYS A 810 -20.39 4.46 20.36
N GLU A 811 -19.26 4.85 19.77
CA GLU A 811 -18.30 5.74 20.43
C GLU A 811 -18.87 7.12 20.73
N ILE A 812 -19.61 7.71 19.78
CA ILE A 812 -20.34 8.97 19.95
C ILE A 812 -21.31 8.85 21.11
N ASN A 813 -22.12 7.79 21.16
CA ASN A 813 -23.06 7.55 22.26
C ASN A 813 -22.35 7.43 23.62
N LEU A 814 -21.17 6.80 23.66
CA LEU A 814 -20.35 6.71 24.87
C LEU A 814 -19.72 8.05 25.28
N ALA A 815 -19.21 8.83 24.32
CA ALA A 815 -18.58 10.13 24.56
C ALA A 815 -19.61 11.22 24.89
N HIS A 816 -20.80 11.12 24.31
CA HIS A 816 -21.96 11.90 24.71
C HIS A 816 -22.29 11.65 26.19
N GLY A 817 -22.06 10.42 26.66
CA GLY A 817 -22.27 9.98 28.04
C GLY A 817 -23.72 9.63 28.30
N LYS A 818 -23.94 8.69 29.25
CA LYS A 818 -25.24 8.60 29.93
C LYS A 818 -25.46 9.94 30.61
N CYS A 819 -26.62 10.53 30.35
CA CYS A 819 -27.18 11.66 31.06
C CYS A 819 -26.77 11.63 32.56
N TYR A 820 -26.03 12.64 32.98
CA TYR A 820 -25.25 12.65 34.22
C TYR A 820 -26.20 12.94 35.40
N ASN A 821 -26.64 11.88 36.09
CA ASN A 821 -27.62 11.97 37.18
C ASN A 821 -27.09 12.66 38.46
N GLY A 822 -25.80 13.04 38.50
CA GLY A 822 -25.19 13.76 39.60
C GLY A 822 -24.95 15.22 39.26
N ILE A 823 -25.94 16.08 39.48
CA ILE A 823 -25.65 17.51 39.65
C ILE A 823 -26.12 17.91 41.05
N VAL A 824 -25.12 18.39 41.79
CA VAL A 824 -25.11 19.10 43.06
C VAL A 824 -26.32 20.02 43.27
N ASP A 825 -26.86 20.04 44.48
CA ASP A 825 -27.87 21.02 44.90
C ASP A 825 -27.37 22.46 44.70
N GLY A 826 -28.12 23.26 43.94
CA GLY A 826 -27.79 24.65 43.59
C GLY A 826 -27.38 24.88 42.13
N ILE A 827 -27.21 23.83 41.32
CA ILE A 827 -27.13 23.93 39.86
C ILE A 827 -28.18 22.98 39.30
N GLU A 828 -29.42 23.44 39.15
CA GLU A 828 -30.51 22.59 38.66
C GLU A 828 -30.25 22.19 37.19
N GLY A 829 -29.78 20.97 36.96
CA GLY A 829 -29.69 20.36 35.63
C GLY A 829 -31.07 19.96 35.11
N ASP A 830 -31.24 20.00 33.78
CA ASP A 830 -32.51 19.71 33.09
C ASP A 830 -33.05 18.29 33.37
N GLN A 831 -32.20 17.35 33.80
CA GLN A 831 -32.63 16.01 34.24
C GLN A 831 -33.29 15.96 35.62
N GLN A 832 -32.88 16.77 36.59
CA GLN A 832 -33.56 16.82 37.89
C GLN A 832 -34.92 17.48 37.74
N LYS A 833 -35.00 18.53 36.90
CA LYS A 833 -36.26 19.13 36.48
C LYS A 833 -37.15 18.11 35.79
N CYS A 834 -36.59 17.28 34.91
CA CYS A 834 -37.33 16.25 34.22
C CYS A 834 -37.78 15.10 35.15
N LYS A 835 -36.95 14.63 36.09
CA LYS A 835 -37.34 13.59 37.07
C LYS A 835 -38.42 14.09 38.03
N VAL A 836 -38.27 15.31 38.55
CA VAL A 836 -39.30 15.97 39.37
C VAL A 836 -40.59 16.14 38.55
N CYS A 837 -40.49 16.56 37.30
CA CYS A 837 -41.63 16.67 36.40
C CYS A 837 -42.32 15.31 36.21
N VAL A 838 -41.61 14.25 35.83
CA VAL A 838 -42.20 12.93 35.52
C VAL A 838 -42.93 12.37 36.75
N ASN A 839 -42.34 12.48 37.94
CA ASN A 839 -42.98 12.04 39.18
C ASN A 839 -44.24 12.87 39.51
N LEU A 840 -44.22 14.16 39.20
CA LEU A 840 -45.36 15.04 39.42
C LEU A 840 -46.47 14.82 38.38
N ALA A 841 -46.10 14.58 37.12
CA ALA A 841 -46.98 14.26 36.01
C ALA A 841 -47.69 12.92 36.27
N GLU A 842 -46.97 11.90 36.73
CA GLU A 842 -47.54 10.63 37.14
C GLU A 842 -48.57 10.80 38.26
N PHE A 843 -48.25 11.60 39.28
CA PHE A 843 -49.18 11.92 40.35
C PHE A 843 -50.44 12.64 39.83
N ILE A 844 -50.27 13.67 39.01
CA ILE A 844 -51.39 14.44 38.42
C ILE A 844 -52.28 13.54 37.57
N LEU A 845 -51.71 12.75 36.66
CA LEU A 845 -52.45 11.84 35.79
C LEU A 845 -53.18 10.75 36.59
N ARG A 846 -52.56 10.20 37.64
CA ARG A 846 -53.20 9.21 38.52
C ARG A 846 -54.39 9.80 39.29
N GLN A 847 -54.27 11.02 39.82
CA GLN A 847 -55.39 11.66 40.50
C GLN A 847 -56.52 12.05 39.53
N ALA A 848 -56.18 12.41 38.28
CA ALA A 848 -57.13 12.68 37.23
C ALA A 848 -57.91 11.42 36.80
N ARG A 849 -57.22 10.29 36.62
CA ARG A 849 -57.84 8.99 36.32
C ARG A 849 -58.78 8.52 37.43
N ASN A 850 -58.50 8.90 38.67
CA ASN A 850 -59.36 8.66 39.83
C ASN A 850 -60.55 9.65 39.93
N GLY A 851 -60.86 10.39 38.86
CA GLY A 851 -62.03 11.28 38.78
C GLY A 851 -61.92 12.58 39.60
N LYS A 852 -60.72 12.97 40.08
CA LYS A 852 -60.57 14.21 40.84
C LYS A 852 -60.57 15.44 39.93
N SER A 853 -61.30 16.48 40.32
CA SER A 853 -61.34 17.75 39.57
C SER A 853 -59.98 18.47 39.55
N LYS A 854 -59.71 19.23 38.48
CA LYS A 854 -58.46 20.01 38.29
C LYS A 854 -58.12 20.89 39.50
N LYS A 855 -59.14 21.51 40.13
CA LYS A 855 -58.99 22.34 41.35
C LYS A 855 -58.54 21.52 42.57
N LYS A 856 -59.06 20.29 42.74
CA LYS A 856 -58.67 19.38 43.83
C LYS A 856 -57.25 18.84 43.61
N ILE A 857 -56.90 18.51 42.36
CA ILE A 857 -55.54 18.09 41.99
C ILE A 857 -54.52 19.21 42.26
N ALA A 858 -54.82 20.45 41.87
CA ALA A 858 -53.95 21.61 42.11
C ALA A 858 -53.60 21.78 43.60
N ARG A 859 -54.59 21.68 44.50
CA ARG A 859 -54.38 21.75 45.95
C ARG A 859 -53.51 20.61 46.47
N MET A 860 -53.71 19.39 45.96
CA MET A 860 -52.91 18.22 46.33
C MET A 860 -51.47 18.33 45.83
N VAL A 861 -51.24 18.83 44.61
CA VAL A 861 -49.92 19.10 44.06
C VAL A 861 -49.20 20.19 44.85
N LEU A 862 -49.90 21.25 45.24
CA LEU A 862 -49.35 22.32 46.07
C LEU A 862 -48.88 21.80 47.44
N ALA A 863 -49.70 20.97 48.10
CA ALA A 863 -49.30 20.30 49.35
C ALA A 863 -48.10 19.37 49.16
N ARG A 864 -48.06 18.62 48.06
CA ARG A 864 -46.95 17.72 47.70
C ARG A 864 -45.65 18.49 47.42
N CYS A 865 -45.72 19.66 46.81
CA CYS A 865 -44.56 20.52 46.59
C CYS A 865 -44.09 21.24 47.86
N LYS A 866 -45.00 21.60 48.78
CA LYS A 866 -44.64 22.10 50.12
C LYS A 866 -43.84 21.08 50.92
N ALA A 867 -44.22 19.80 50.84
CA ALA A 867 -43.56 18.69 51.52
C ALA A 867 -42.34 18.12 50.76
N SER A 868 -41.95 18.71 49.63
CA SER A 868 -40.83 18.21 48.83
C SER A 868 -39.50 18.78 49.34
N ASP A 869 -38.45 17.96 49.37
CA ASP A 869 -37.06 18.39 49.61
C ASP A 869 -36.56 19.46 48.63
N LYS A 870 -37.29 19.68 47.50
CA LYS A 870 -36.98 20.69 46.47
C LYS A 870 -38.23 21.50 46.08
N PRO A 871 -38.70 22.43 46.95
CA PRO A 871 -39.98 23.10 46.75
C PRO A 871 -40.01 23.93 45.47
N HIS A 872 -38.97 24.73 45.20
CA HIS A 872 -38.91 25.62 44.03
C HIS A 872 -38.98 24.88 42.69
N THR A 873 -38.21 23.78 42.52
CA THR A 873 -38.24 22.97 41.30
C THR A 873 -39.59 22.29 41.12
N CYS A 874 -40.17 21.80 42.23
CA CYS A 874 -41.50 21.18 42.23
C CYS A 874 -42.58 22.17 41.82
N TYR A 875 -42.57 23.39 42.36
CA TYR A 875 -43.53 24.43 41.98
C TYR A 875 -43.41 24.84 40.51
N SER A 876 -42.18 25.00 40.01
CA SER A 876 -41.97 25.34 38.60
C SER A 876 -42.50 24.25 37.65
N ALA A 877 -42.31 22.97 38.00
CA ALA A 877 -42.86 21.85 37.23
C ALA A 877 -44.39 21.76 37.37
N ALA A 878 -44.91 21.94 38.59
CA ALA A 878 -46.33 21.94 38.89
C ALA A 878 -47.11 22.98 38.09
N MET A 879 -46.60 24.22 38.05
CA MET A 879 -47.24 25.31 37.32
C MET A 879 -47.32 25.02 35.82
N SER A 880 -46.24 24.50 35.23
CA SER A 880 -46.24 24.19 33.79
C SER A 880 -47.05 22.94 33.43
N LEU A 881 -47.08 21.92 34.29
CA LEU A 881 -47.94 20.74 34.08
C LEU A 881 -49.41 21.10 34.23
N MET A 882 -49.79 21.87 35.27
CA MET A 882 -51.17 22.27 35.50
C MET A 882 -51.69 23.28 34.47
N ALA A 883 -50.81 24.11 33.91
CA ALA A 883 -51.13 25.00 32.79
C ALA A 883 -51.46 24.22 31.51
N ASN A 884 -50.77 23.10 31.26
CA ASN A 884 -50.98 22.23 30.09
C ASN A 884 -51.91 21.04 30.39
N PHE A 885 -52.57 21.01 31.55
CA PHE A 885 -53.47 19.93 31.94
C PHE A 885 -54.88 20.16 31.37
N ASP A 886 -55.30 19.27 30.47
CA ASP A 886 -56.66 19.17 29.92
C ASP A 886 -57.15 17.70 29.99
N SER A 887 -58.46 17.51 29.90
CA SER A 887 -59.16 16.21 29.82
C SER A 887 -58.53 15.25 28.81
N LYS A 888 -58.04 15.74 27.67
CA LYS A 888 -57.36 14.96 26.61
C LYS A 888 -55.99 14.40 27.01
N VAL A 889 -55.38 14.90 28.10
CA VAL A 889 -54.01 14.54 28.50
C VAL A 889 -53.98 13.32 29.43
N ILE A 890 -55.15 12.88 29.94
CA ILE A 890 -55.31 11.80 30.92
C ILE A 890 -54.73 10.45 30.42
N GLU A 891 -54.75 10.20 29.12
CA GLU A 891 -54.25 8.97 28.48
C GLU A 891 -52.75 9.00 28.14
N THR A 892 -52.09 10.15 28.28
CA THR A 892 -50.66 10.27 27.93
C THR A 892 -49.74 9.65 28.99
N THR A 893 -48.52 9.28 28.60
CA THR A 893 -47.50 8.85 29.57
C THR A 893 -46.95 10.05 30.36
N PRO A 894 -46.52 9.86 31.62
CA PRO A 894 -45.95 10.95 32.43
C PRO A 894 -44.77 11.68 31.75
N LEU A 895 -43.96 10.95 30.97
CA LEU A 895 -42.86 11.53 30.20
C LEU A 895 -43.36 12.39 29.04
N GLN A 896 -44.33 11.91 28.25
CA GLN A 896 -44.95 12.69 27.18
C GLN A 896 -45.58 13.96 27.73
N PHE A 897 -46.30 13.88 28.85
CA PHE A 897 -46.91 15.05 29.48
C PHE A 897 -45.86 16.10 29.88
N CYS A 898 -44.74 15.67 30.45
CA CYS A 898 -43.63 16.56 30.78
C CYS A 898 -42.94 17.21 29.58
N VAL A 899 -42.95 16.54 28.42
CA VAL A 899 -42.36 17.05 27.18
C VAL A 899 -43.26 18.10 26.56
N HIS A 900 -44.57 17.85 26.51
CA HIS A 900 -45.56 18.83 26.07
C HIS A 900 -45.54 20.09 26.95
N SER A 901 -45.23 19.95 28.25
CA SER A 901 -45.05 21.08 29.16
C SER A 901 -43.69 21.78 29.07
N ASN A 902 -42.84 21.44 28.09
CA ASN A 902 -41.48 21.97 27.89
C ASN A 902 -40.54 21.82 29.11
N LYS A 903 -40.77 20.79 29.96
CA LYS A 903 -39.93 20.50 31.14
C LYS A 903 -38.96 19.34 30.95
N CYS A 904 -39.20 18.51 29.95
CA CYS A 904 -38.34 17.42 29.53
C CYS A 904 -38.07 17.56 28.02
N VAL A 905 -36.85 17.28 27.58
CA VAL A 905 -36.53 17.10 26.16
C VAL A 905 -36.46 15.60 25.90
N VAL A 906 -37.40 15.05 25.12
CA VAL A 906 -37.27 13.66 24.64
C VAL A 906 -36.14 13.60 23.63
N ARG A 907 -35.23 12.64 23.84
CA ARG A 907 -34.44 12.07 22.77
C ARG A 907 -35.16 10.81 22.34
N ASP A 908 -35.61 10.78 21.10
CA ASP A 908 -36.11 9.54 20.50
C ASP A 908 -35.02 8.47 20.63
N TRP A 909 -35.45 7.32 21.17
CA TRP A 909 -34.62 6.15 21.43
C TRP A 909 -34.42 5.33 20.17
#